data_AF-A0A9Q0JIB4-F1
#
_entry.id   AF-A0A9Q0JIB4-F1
#
_cell.length_a   1.000
_cell.length_b   1.000
_cell.length_c   1.000
_cell.angle_alpha   90.00
_cell.angle_beta   90.00
_cell.angle_gamma   90.00
#
_symmetry.space_group_name_H-M   'P 1'
#
loop_
_entity.id
_entity.type
_entity.pdbx_description
1 polymer ?
#
loop_
_entity_poly.entity_id
_entity_poly.type
_entity_poly.pdbx_seq_one_letter_code
_entity_poly.pdbx_strand_id
1 'polypeptide(L)'
;MDDLPDQLVWDILNRVKKTGDRNSASLACKRLYELDSDQRNSLRVGCGLDPANQALSSLCNRFPNLTKVEITYAGWMSKLGKQLDDQGLVILSNGCSSLTDLTLSYCTFITDVGLRCLASCSKLSALKLNFTPRITGCGILSLVVGCKNLSVLHLIRCLNVTSVEWLEYLGKLETLEDLCIKNCRAIGEGDLIKLGSSWRKLKRLQFEVDANYRYMKVYDRLAVDRWQKQGIPCESMVELSLVNCIISPGRGLACVLGKCKNLEKIHLDMCVGVRDCDIIRLAQNSSSLRSISLRVPSDFSLPLLLNNPLRLTDESLNAVAQNCPMLESVHLSFSDGEFPSFSSFTLAGVLNLIRLCPLRKLALDHVYSFNDIGMEALCSAQALEILELVKCQEISDDGLQLVGQFPCLRILVLRKCLGITDDGLKPLVRSYKLDLLSVEDCPQISERGLFLQHLVSVSLSSPSHRRHPFKTRACLNVDVQAPDSVKLKSVKKSAEVIETEGRVLVGTYARNPLVISRGKGCKLYDPEGREYLDCTSGIAVNALGHGDPDWLRAVSEQANLLTHVSNVYYSVPQVELAERLVACSFADRVFFSNSGTEANEAAIKFARKFQRFYNPDVKQPATEFVSFTNSFHGRTMGALALTSKEHYRSPFEPVMPGVTFLEYGNAEAAKELIKSGKIAAVFVEPIQGEGGIYSATKEFLQALRSACDDAGSLLVFDEVQCGLGRTGYLWAHEAYGVIPDIMTLAKPLAGGLPIGAVLVSERVAAAINYGDHGSTFAGGPLVCSAAIAVLDKISRPGFLANVSQKGKYFKGLLKEKLGGNPHVKEVRGLGLIIGIELDASASPVVEACRNAGLLILTAGKGNVVRLVPPLIISEQELEQAAETLLRCLPASGNYKTKSPDPSPYSFP
;
A
#
# COMPACT_ATOMS: atom_id res chain seq x y z
N MET A 1 -39.09 35.07 -11.70
CA MET A 1 -38.62 36.11 -10.73
C MET A 1 -38.77 37.50 -11.31
N ASP A 2 -39.02 37.62 -12.62
CA ASP A 2 -38.92 38.86 -13.36
C ASP A 2 -40.07 39.85 -13.11
N ASP A 3 -41.14 39.44 -12.42
CA ASP A 3 -42.28 40.31 -12.04
C ASP A 3 -42.30 40.68 -10.55
N LEU A 4 -41.33 40.22 -9.75
CA LEU A 4 -41.28 40.48 -8.31
C LEU A 4 -40.68 41.86 -8.00
N PRO A 5 -41.14 42.59 -6.96
CA PRO A 5 -40.47 43.79 -6.48
C PRO A 5 -39.06 43.50 -5.97
N ASP A 6 -38.10 44.40 -6.19
CA ASP A 6 -36.68 44.20 -5.84
C ASP A 6 -36.47 43.87 -4.35
N GLN A 7 -37.29 44.45 -3.47
CA GLN A 7 -37.28 44.16 -2.03
C GLN A 7 -37.55 42.67 -1.73
N LEU A 8 -38.53 42.08 -2.42
CA LEU A 8 -38.92 40.67 -2.21
C LEU A 8 -37.86 39.72 -2.78
N VAL A 9 -37.25 40.11 -3.90
CA VAL A 9 -36.13 39.38 -4.51
C VAL A 9 -34.91 39.35 -3.57
N TRP A 10 -34.63 40.47 -2.90
CA TRP A 10 -33.61 40.56 -1.87
C TRP A 10 -33.89 39.67 -0.65
N ASP A 11 -35.12 39.66 -0.16
CA ASP A 11 -35.51 38.79 0.96
C ASP A 11 -35.34 37.30 0.62
N ILE A 12 -35.63 36.92 -0.63
CA ILE A 12 -35.41 35.55 -1.13
C ILE A 12 -33.91 35.22 -1.13
N LEU A 13 -33.06 36.10 -1.70
CA LEU A 13 -31.60 35.91 -1.72
C LEU A 13 -30.99 35.80 -0.32
N ASN A 14 -31.47 36.62 0.63
CA ASN A 14 -30.99 36.59 2.02
C ASN A 14 -31.38 35.32 2.78
N ARG A 15 -32.44 34.62 2.36
CA ARG A 15 -32.84 33.32 2.93
C ARG A 15 -32.00 32.16 2.40
N VAL A 16 -31.32 32.31 1.26
CA VAL A 16 -30.41 31.28 0.72
C VAL A 16 -29.07 31.32 1.46
N LYS A 17 -29.00 30.55 2.56
CA LYS A 17 -27.81 30.49 3.44
C LYS A 17 -26.60 29.79 2.80
N LYS A 18 -26.82 28.91 1.83
CA LYS A 18 -25.76 28.14 1.19
C LYS A 18 -25.16 28.92 0.03
N THR A 19 -23.89 29.30 0.16
CA THR A 19 -23.15 30.11 -0.82
C THR A 19 -23.18 29.53 -2.22
N GLY A 20 -23.08 28.20 -2.37
CA GLY A 20 -23.15 27.54 -3.68
C GLY A 20 -24.48 27.74 -4.39
N ASP A 21 -25.59 27.66 -3.65
CA ASP A 21 -26.94 27.78 -4.21
C ASP A 21 -27.24 29.25 -4.55
N ARG A 22 -26.74 30.18 -3.73
CA ARG A 22 -26.77 31.63 -4.02
C ARG A 22 -25.91 31.99 -5.24
N ASN A 23 -24.78 31.31 -5.48
CA ASN A 23 -23.96 31.50 -6.68
C ASN A 23 -24.70 31.05 -7.94
N SER A 24 -25.31 29.87 -7.92
CA SER A 24 -26.08 29.35 -9.06
C SER A 24 -27.27 30.25 -9.42
N ALA A 25 -27.97 30.77 -8.40
CA ALA A 25 -29.13 31.64 -8.60
C ALA A 25 -28.76 32.97 -9.29
N SER A 26 -27.73 33.68 -8.80
CA SER A 26 -27.30 34.96 -9.39
C SER A 26 -26.65 34.79 -10.77
N LEU A 27 -26.05 33.63 -11.07
CA LEU A 27 -25.45 33.36 -12.40
C LEU A 27 -26.49 33.01 -13.48
N ALA A 28 -27.66 32.48 -13.09
CA ALA A 28 -28.70 32.05 -14.03
C ALA A 28 -29.78 33.11 -14.28
N CYS A 29 -29.98 34.09 -13.38
CA CYS A 29 -31.03 35.10 -13.50
C CYS A 29 -30.44 36.51 -13.66
N LYS A 30 -30.72 37.17 -14.79
CA LYS A 30 -30.23 38.51 -15.12
C LYS A 30 -30.64 39.58 -14.09
N ARG A 31 -31.87 39.50 -13.57
CA ARG A 31 -32.38 40.44 -12.55
C ARG A 31 -31.72 40.25 -11.19
N LEU A 32 -31.46 39.00 -10.78
CA LEU A 32 -30.68 38.72 -9.57
C LEU A 32 -29.22 39.17 -9.71
N TYR A 33 -28.67 39.08 -10.91
CA TYR A 33 -27.33 39.56 -11.23
C TYR A 33 -27.18 41.07 -11.00
N GLU A 34 -28.08 41.90 -11.54
CA GLU A 34 -28.03 43.36 -11.40
C GLU A 34 -28.19 43.80 -9.94
N LEU A 35 -28.98 43.09 -9.14
CA LEU A 35 -29.18 43.41 -7.72
C LEU A 35 -27.99 42.96 -6.84
N ASP A 36 -27.41 41.79 -7.12
CA ASP A 36 -26.38 41.18 -6.27
C ASP A 36 -24.95 41.61 -6.66
N SER A 37 -24.74 42.21 -7.85
CA SER A 37 -23.43 42.68 -8.33
C SER A 37 -22.77 43.70 -7.41
N ASP A 38 -23.56 44.59 -6.80
CA ASP A 38 -23.06 45.70 -6.01
C ASP A 38 -22.61 45.28 -4.59
N GLN A 39 -23.19 44.19 -4.06
CA GLN A 39 -22.93 43.73 -2.69
C GLN A 39 -22.10 42.44 -2.61
N ARG A 40 -21.95 41.70 -3.71
CA ARG A 40 -21.26 40.41 -3.69
C ARG A 40 -19.76 40.60 -3.52
N ASN A 41 -19.28 40.25 -2.32
CA ASN A 41 -17.88 40.32 -1.95
C ASN A 41 -17.20 38.93 -1.88
N SER A 42 -17.95 37.83 -2.04
CA SER A 42 -17.43 36.45 -1.94
C SER A 42 -17.92 35.58 -3.10
N LEU A 43 -17.03 34.74 -3.62
CA LEU A 43 -17.31 33.82 -4.72
C LEU A 43 -16.73 32.42 -4.45
N ARG A 44 -17.49 31.38 -4.82
CA ARG A 44 -17.02 29.99 -4.82
C ARG A 44 -17.26 29.35 -6.18
N VAL A 45 -16.20 28.85 -6.79
CA VAL A 45 -16.14 28.31 -8.14
C VAL A 45 -15.75 26.84 -8.11
N GLY A 46 -16.48 26.01 -8.84
CA GLY A 46 -16.28 24.55 -8.94
C GLY A 46 -15.77 24.08 -10.30
N CYS A 47 -15.79 22.77 -10.52
CA CYS A 47 -15.66 22.18 -11.85
C CYS A 47 -16.81 22.63 -12.76
N GLY A 48 -16.52 22.97 -14.03
CA GLY A 48 -17.52 23.38 -15.03
C GLY A 48 -17.35 24.78 -15.62
N LEU A 49 -16.35 25.55 -15.19
CA LEU A 49 -15.94 26.74 -15.94
C LEU A 49 -15.17 26.30 -17.19
N ASP A 50 -15.77 26.48 -18.37
CA ASP A 50 -15.10 26.21 -19.64
C ASP A 50 -15.39 27.32 -20.67
N PRO A 51 -14.35 27.94 -21.25
CA PRO A 51 -12.95 27.84 -20.86
C PRO A 51 -12.67 28.58 -19.54
N ALA A 52 -12.01 27.92 -18.58
CA ALA A 52 -11.94 28.37 -17.19
C ALA A 52 -11.44 29.81 -16.98
N ASN A 53 -10.35 30.20 -17.65
CA ASN A 53 -9.76 31.54 -17.49
C ASN A 53 -10.68 32.66 -17.99
N GLN A 54 -11.38 32.43 -19.11
CA GLN A 54 -12.28 33.43 -19.72
C GLN A 54 -13.54 33.59 -18.87
N ALA A 55 -14.07 32.47 -18.37
CA ALA A 55 -15.16 32.50 -17.42
C ALA A 55 -14.77 33.23 -16.12
N LEU A 56 -13.55 33.01 -15.61
CA LEU A 56 -13.04 33.75 -14.45
C LEU A 56 -12.90 35.25 -14.74
N SER A 57 -12.40 35.65 -15.91
CA SER A 57 -12.32 37.06 -16.30
C SER A 57 -13.71 37.70 -16.37
N SER A 58 -14.70 36.99 -16.94
CA SER A 58 -16.08 37.47 -16.94
C SER A 58 -16.63 37.63 -15.52
N LEU A 59 -16.32 36.70 -14.61
CA LEU A 59 -16.74 36.77 -13.21
C LEU A 59 -16.10 37.95 -12.47
N CYS A 60 -14.80 38.20 -12.67
CA CYS A 60 -14.12 39.35 -12.06
C CYS A 60 -14.70 40.69 -12.56
N ASN A 61 -14.99 40.80 -13.86
CA ASN A 61 -15.61 42.00 -14.43
C ASN A 61 -17.05 42.21 -13.93
N ARG A 62 -17.79 41.12 -13.70
CA ARG A 62 -19.16 41.16 -13.17
C ARG A 62 -19.23 41.56 -11.70
N PHE A 63 -18.21 41.24 -10.92
CA PHE A 63 -18.18 41.46 -9.47
C PHE A 63 -16.88 42.21 -9.09
N PRO A 64 -16.82 43.54 -9.27
CA PRO A 64 -15.61 44.31 -9.02
C PRO A 64 -15.22 44.42 -7.52
N ASN A 65 -16.19 44.17 -6.62
CA ASN A 65 -16.02 44.27 -5.16
C ASN A 65 -15.60 42.94 -4.51
N LEU A 66 -15.12 41.95 -5.28
CA LEU A 66 -14.71 40.65 -4.72
C LEU A 66 -13.53 40.79 -3.75
N THR A 67 -13.79 40.38 -2.52
CA THR A 67 -12.81 40.29 -1.42
C THR A 67 -12.41 38.84 -1.13
N LYS A 68 -13.31 37.88 -1.37
CA LYS A 68 -13.08 36.46 -1.09
C LYS A 68 -13.36 35.58 -2.31
N VAL A 69 -12.42 34.73 -2.66
CA VAL A 69 -12.55 33.79 -3.78
C VAL A 69 -12.11 32.39 -3.36
N GLU A 70 -12.97 31.40 -3.58
CA GLU A 70 -12.66 29.98 -3.39
C GLU A 70 -12.81 29.24 -4.72
N ILE A 71 -11.76 28.55 -5.15
CA ILE A 71 -11.75 27.72 -6.36
C ILE A 71 -11.50 26.28 -5.96
N THR A 72 -12.39 25.37 -6.35
CA THR A 72 -12.29 23.94 -6.04
C THR A 72 -12.54 23.06 -7.26
N TYR A 73 -11.54 22.25 -7.61
CA TYR A 73 -11.64 21.24 -8.67
C TYR A 73 -11.70 19.82 -8.11
N ALA A 74 -12.23 19.64 -6.89
CA ALA A 74 -12.44 18.32 -6.31
C ALA A 74 -13.31 17.45 -7.25
N GLY A 75 -12.81 16.26 -7.63
CA GLY A 75 -13.52 15.36 -8.54
C GLY A 75 -13.47 15.75 -10.02
N TRP A 76 -12.62 16.70 -10.42
CA TRP A 76 -12.44 17.07 -11.82
C TRP A 76 -11.94 15.90 -12.69
N MET A 77 -12.43 15.83 -13.94
CA MET A 77 -12.03 14.91 -14.99
C MET A 77 -11.71 15.71 -16.25
N SER A 78 -10.79 15.25 -17.10
CA SER A 78 -10.35 15.97 -18.32
C SER A 78 -11.50 16.37 -19.26
N LYS A 79 -12.58 15.58 -19.29
CA LYS A 79 -13.80 15.87 -20.06
C LYS A 79 -14.64 17.04 -19.55
N LEU A 80 -14.36 17.57 -18.35
CA LEU A 80 -15.10 18.69 -17.74
C LEU A 80 -14.46 20.06 -18.05
N GLY A 81 -13.69 20.14 -19.14
CA GLY A 81 -12.96 21.35 -19.54
C GLY A 81 -11.61 21.51 -18.83
N LYS A 82 -10.77 22.42 -19.33
CA LYS A 82 -9.44 22.70 -18.74
C LYS A 82 -9.62 23.39 -17.38
N GLN A 83 -8.83 23.02 -16.37
CA GLN A 83 -8.80 23.78 -15.12
C GLN A 83 -8.14 25.15 -15.31
N LEU A 84 -8.30 26.00 -14.31
CA LEU A 84 -7.53 27.22 -14.15
C LEU A 84 -6.01 26.93 -14.16
N ASP A 85 -5.27 27.72 -14.93
CA ASP A 85 -3.80 27.73 -14.96
C ASP A 85 -3.25 29.07 -14.46
N ASP A 86 -1.95 29.29 -14.62
CA ASP A 86 -1.27 30.50 -14.13
C ASP A 86 -1.87 31.80 -14.66
N GLN A 87 -2.41 31.79 -15.89
CA GLN A 87 -3.07 32.98 -16.46
C GLN A 87 -4.36 33.33 -15.69
N GLY A 88 -5.04 32.34 -15.12
CA GLY A 88 -6.18 32.58 -14.26
C GLY A 88 -5.84 33.33 -12.97
N LEU A 89 -4.65 33.09 -12.40
CA LEU A 89 -4.17 33.86 -11.25
C LEU A 89 -3.76 35.29 -11.64
N VAL A 90 -3.22 35.50 -12.85
CA VAL A 90 -2.99 36.85 -13.40
C VAL A 90 -4.31 37.62 -13.50
N ILE A 91 -5.36 36.97 -14.00
CA ILE A 91 -6.69 37.57 -14.13
C ILE A 91 -7.24 37.96 -12.75
N LEU A 92 -7.11 37.11 -11.75
CA LEU A 92 -7.54 37.44 -10.38
C LEU A 92 -6.74 38.60 -9.80
N SER A 93 -5.43 38.58 -9.97
CA SER A 93 -4.53 39.62 -9.47
C SER A 93 -4.87 41.00 -10.03
N ASN A 94 -5.21 41.07 -11.32
CA ASN A 94 -5.52 42.33 -12.01
C ASN A 94 -6.99 42.73 -11.88
N GLY A 95 -7.90 41.75 -11.86
CA GLY A 95 -9.35 41.95 -11.89
C GLY A 95 -10.00 42.09 -10.51
N CYS A 96 -9.32 41.70 -9.43
CA CYS A 96 -9.85 41.76 -8.06
C CYS A 96 -8.89 42.54 -7.14
N SER A 97 -8.84 43.87 -7.31
CA SER A 97 -7.97 44.77 -6.53
C SER A 97 -8.30 44.83 -5.02
N SER A 98 -9.45 44.29 -4.61
CA SER A 98 -9.90 44.21 -3.22
C SER A 98 -9.78 42.81 -2.62
N LEU A 99 -9.13 41.86 -3.30
CA LEU A 99 -8.97 40.48 -2.83
C LEU A 99 -8.19 40.41 -1.50
N THR A 100 -8.84 39.94 -0.45
CA THR A 100 -8.27 39.69 0.88
C THR A 100 -8.10 38.19 1.15
N ASP A 101 -8.97 37.35 0.60
CA ASP A 101 -9.05 35.92 0.91
C ASP A 101 -9.07 35.07 -0.37
N LEU A 102 -8.09 34.18 -0.53
CA LEU A 102 -8.03 33.24 -1.64
C LEU A 102 -7.89 31.80 -1.15
N THR A 103 -8.72 30.90 -1.67
CA THR A 103 -8.60 29.46 -1.47
C THR A 103 -8.53 28.72 -2.80
N LEU A 104 -7.48 27.93 -3.00
CA LEU A 104 -7.25 27.10 -4.19
C LEU A 104 -7.23 25.63 -3.77
N SER A 105 -8.18 24.84 -4.26
CA SER A 105 -8.34 23.43 -3.92
C SER A 105 -8.34 22.54 -5.16
N TYR A 106 -7.44 21.55 -5.20
CA TYR A 106 -7.28 20.61 -6.31
C TYR A 106 -6.92 21.28 -7.65
N CYS A 107 -6.30 22.47 -7.61
CA CYS A 107 -5.83 23.19 -8.80
C CYS A 107 -4.48 22.61 -9.27
N THR A 108 -4.50 21.68 -10.22
CA THR A 108 -3.31 20.92 -10.62
C THR A 108 -2.45 21.60 -11.68
N PHE A 109 -2.95 22.66 -12.32
CA PHE A 109 -2.28 23.38 -13.41
C PHE A 109 -1.68 24.73 -12.99
N ILE A 110 -1.88 25.15 -11.74
CA ILE A 110 -1.27 26.35 -11.17
C ILE A 110 0.13 26.01 -10.66
N THR A 111 1.11 26.83 -11.03
CA THR A 111 2.53 26.71 -10.69
C THR A 111 3.01 27.93 -9.89
N ASP A 112 4.31 27.96 -9.57
CA ASP A 112 4.95 29.11 -8.92
C ASP A 112 4.84 30.41 -9.73
N VAL A 113 4.68 30.31 -11.06
CA VAL A 113 4.53 31.48 -11.94
C VAL A 113 3.23 32.20 -11.62
N GLY A 114 2.11 31.48 -11.56
CA GLY A 114 0.81 32.07 -11.21
C GLY A 114 0.80 32.61 -9.79
N LEU A 115 1.44 31.91 -8.84
CA LEU A 115 1.50 32.36 -7.45
C LEU A 115 2.32 33.64 -7.29
N ARG A 116 3.39 33.83 -8.08
CA ARG A 116 4.16 35.08 -8.13
C ARG A 116 3.31 36.28 -8.54
N CYS A 117 2.32 36.10 -9.41
CA CYS A 117 1.45 37.20 -9.82
C CYS A 117 0.63 37.74 -8.64
N LEU A 118 0.19 36.87 -7.73
CA LEU A 118 -0.53 37.25 -6.52
C LEU A 118 0.33 38.07 -5.54
N ALA A 119 1.66 38.07 -5.67
CA ALA A 119 2.54 38.90 -4.86
C ALA A 119 2.24 40.40 -5.01
N SER A 120 1.58 40.81 -6.09
CA SER A 120 1.12 42.19 -6.31
C SER A 120 -0.20 42.52 -5.58
N CYS A 121 -0.92 41.53 -5.06
CA CYS A 121 -2.15 41.71 -4.28
C CYS A 121 -1.83 42.17 -2.85
N SER A 122 -1.62 43.47 -2.67
CA SER A 122 -1.21 44.06 -1.39
C SER A 122 -2.23 43.91 -0.26
N LYS A 123 -3.52 43.72 -0.58
CA LYS A 123 -4.60 43.50 0.40
C LYS A 123 -4.78 42.03 0.79
N LEU A 124 -4.12 41.09 0.11
CA LEU A 124 -4.27 39.66 0.40
C LEU A 124 -3.75 39.35 1.81
N SER A 125 -4.66 38.96 2.69
CA SER A 125 -4.38 38.63 4.09
C SER A 125 -4.55 37.15 4.40
N ALA A 126 -5.32 36.41 3.59
CA ALA A 126 -5.53 34.97 3.77
C ALA A 126 -5.33 34.18 2.47
N LEU A 127 -4.43 33.18 2.52
CA LEU A 127 -4.23 32.23 1.43
C LEU A 127 -4.33 30.79 1.92
N LYS A 128 -5.12 29.97 1.21
CA LYS A 128 -5.28 28.55 1.49
C LYS A 128 -5.04 27.72 0.23
N LEU A 129 -4.05 26.84 0.27
CA LEU A 129 -3.68 25.94 -0.81
C LEU A 129 -3.95 24.49 -0.37
N ASN A 130 -4.89 23.84 -1.04
CA ASN A 130 -5.28 22.46 -0.76
C ASN A 130 -5.01 21.60 -2.00
N PHE A 131 -4.03 20.70 -1.92
CA PHE A 131 -3.62 19.83 -3.02
C PHE A 131 -3.32 20.60 -4.32
N THR A 132 -2.29 21.44 -4.26
CA THR A 132 -1.74 22.20 -5.40
C THR A 132 -0.37 21.63 -5.76
N PRO A 133 -0.30 20.48 -6.47
CA PRO A 133 0.91 19.65 -6.55
C PRO A 133 2.07 20.30 -7.31
N ARG A 134 1.84 21.34 -8.12
CA ARG A 134 2.90 22.01 -8.90
C ARG A 134 3.49 23.25 -8.23
N ILE A 135 2.94 23.68 -7.09
CA ILE A 135 3.49 24.79 -6.31
C ILE A 135 4.64 24.27 -5.44
N THR A 136 5.74 25.03 -5.40
CA THR A 136 6.94 24.73 -4.61
C THR A 136 7.22 25.84 -3.59
N GLY A 137 8.28 25.67 -2.79
CA GLY A 137 8.73 26.69 -1.84
C GLY A 137 9.09 28.03 -2.49
N CYS A 138 9.50 28.05 -3.76
CA CYS A 138 9.84 29.27 -4.49
C CYS A 138 8.61 30.16 -4.77
N GLY A 139 7.47 29.54 -5.08
CA GLY A 139 6.20 30.25 -5.24
C GLY A 139 5.75 30.87 -3.91
N ILE A 140 5.81 30.09 -2.82
CA ILE A 140 5.45 30.58 -1.48
C ILE A 140 6.35 31.74 -1.07
N LEU A 141 7.66 31.64 -1.29
CA LEU A 141 8.61 32.72 -1.02
C LEU A 141 8.21 34.01 -1.75
N SER A 142 7.92 33.92 -3.05
CA SER A 142 7.53 35.07 -3.87
C SER A 142 6.28 35.76 -3.31
N LEU A 143 5.30 34.96 -2.88
CA LEU A 143 4.06 35.46 -2.29
C LEU A 143 4.31 36.13 -0.92
N VAL A 144 5.03 35.48 -0.02
CA VAL A 144 5.35 35.99 1.32
C VAL A 144 6.14 37.30 1.24
N VAL A 145 7.02 37.45 0.24
CA VAL A 145 7.76 38.70 -0.01
C VAL A 145 6.85 39.84 -0.46
N GLY A 146 5.84 39.56 -1.29
CA GLY A 146 4.93 40.59 -1.83
C GLY A 146 3.74 40.93 -0.94
N CYS A 147 3.09 39.93 -0.36
CA CYS A 147 1.88 40.06 0.44
C CYS A 147 2.19 40.28 1.93
N LYS A 148 2.61 41.50 2.28
CA LYS A 148 3.03 41.83 3.66
C LYS A 148 1.92 41.76 4.72
N ASN A 149 0.65 41.81 4.30
CA ASN A 149 -0.52 41.75 5.17
C ASN A 149 -0.99 40.31 5.46
N LEU A 150 -0.25 39.30 5.02
CA LEU A 150 -0.63 37.89 5.16
C LEU A 150 -0.71 37.48 6.64
N SER A 151 -1.93 37.31 7.14
CA SER A 151 -2.23 36.85 8.50
C SER A 151 -2.64 35.38 8.57
N VAL A 152 -3.10 34.79 7.46
CA VAL A 152 -3.51 33.38 7.38
C VAL A 152 -2.81 32.67 6.22
N LEU A 153 -2.14 31.57 6.50
CA LEU A 153 -1.53 30.70 5.48
C LEU A 153 -1.81 29.23 5.75
N HIS A 154 -2.58 28.59 4.86
CA HIS A 154 -2.87 27.15 4.94
C HIS A 154 -2.25 26.40 3.76
N LEU A 155 -1.47 25.37 4.04
CA LEU A 155 -0.82 24.47 3.08
C LEU A 155 -1.22 23.04 3.42
N ILE A 156 -2.10 22.44 2.63
CA ILE A 156 -2.63 21.10 2.87
C ILE A 156 -2.32 20.21 1.66
N ARG A 157 -1.51 19.16 1.85
CA ARG A 157 -1.02 18.26 0.80
C ARG A 157 -0.32 18.99 -0.36
N CYS A 158 0.44 20.04 -0.07
CA CYS A 158 1.29 20.73 -1.05
C CYS A 158 2.63 19.98 -1.16
N LEU A 159 2.62 18.86 -1.88
CA LEU A 159 3.67 17.83 -1.81
C LEU A 159 5.08 18.29 -2.22
N ASN A 160 5.17 19.30 -3.08
CA ASN A 160 6.43 19.84 -3.61
C ASN A 160 6.91 21.10 -2.88
N VAL A 161 6.18 21.56 -1.85
CA VAL A 161 6.63 22.69 -1.01
C VAL A 161 7.68 22.17 -0.03
N THR A 162 8.94 22.46 -0.33
CA THR A 162 10.09 22.19 0.53
C THR A 162 10.31 23.31 1.55
N SER A 163 11.01 23.01 2.63
CA SER A 163 11.33 23.98 3.70
C SER A 163 12.52 24.90 3.35
N VAL A 164 12.34 25.75 2.34
CA VAL A 164 13.31 26.79 1.90
C VAL A 164 13.18 28.08 2.76
N GLU A 165 13.97 29.11 2.44
CA GLU A 165 13.96 30.49 2.95
C GLU A 165 12.57 31.11 3.19
N TRP A 166 11.51 30.63 2.55
CA TRP A 166 10.16 31.19 2.72
C TRP A 166 9.64 31.11 4.16
N LEU A 167 9.97 30.06 4.92
CA LEU A 167 9.58 29.98 6.34
C LEU A 167 10.31 31.05 7.16
N GLU A 168 11.57 31.35 6.82
CA GLU A 168 12.35 32.40 7.47
C GLU A 168 11.81 33.79 7.13
N TYR A 169 11.40 34.02 5.89
CA TYR A 169 10.73 35.26 5.49
C TYR A 169 9.34 35.41 6.11
N LEU A 170 8.57 34.32 6.18
CA LEU A 170 7.29 34.29 6.87
C LEU A 170 7.47 34.62 8.36
N GLY A 171 8.58 34.17 8.93
CA GLY A 171 9.04 34.52 10.28
C GLY A 171 9.32 36.01 10.51
N LYS A 172 9.47 36.81 9.44
CA LYS A 172 9.70 38.27 9.50
C LYS A 172 8.45 39.11 9.25
N LEU A 173 7.36 38.51 8.77
CA LEU A 173 6.15 39.29 8.41
C LEU A 173 5.46 39.89 9.64
N GLU A 174 5.64 39.34 10.84
CA GLU A 174 5.02 39.79 12.10
C GLU A 174 3.50 40.03 12.02
N THR A 175 2.80 39.56 10.99
CA THR A 175 1.35 39.70 10.79
C THR A 175 0.62 38.36 10.84
N LEU A 176 1.38 37.25 10.81
CA LEU A 176 0.85 35.88 10.80
C LEU A 176 0.17 35.52 12.12
N GLU A 177 -1.13 35.21 12.05
CA GLU A 177 -1.96 34.80 13.20
C GLU A 177 -2.45 33.35 13.09
N ASP A 178 -2.64 32.79 11.89
CA ASP A 178 -3.13 31.41 11.66
C ASP A 178 -2.28 30.68 10.62
N LEU A 179 -1.55 29.65 11.05
CA LEU A 179 -0.71 28.81 10.20
C LEU A 179 -1.19 27.36 10.24
N CYS A 180 -1.44 26.78 9.06
CA CYS A 180 -1.81 25.39 8.91
C CYS A 180 -0.89 24.72 7.87
N ILE A 181 -0.15 23.70 8.26
CA ILE A 181 0.68 22.89 7.36
C ILE A 181 0.36 21.42 7.62
N LYS A 182 -0.27 20.75 6.66
CA LYS A 182 -0.69 19.34 6.81
C LYS A 182 -0.25 18.50 5.63
N ASN A 183 0.41 17.37 5.91
CA ASN A 183 0.81 16.38 4.90
C ASN A 183 1.65 16.98 3.75
N CYS A 184 2.53 17.93 4.07
CA CYS A 184 3.51 18.50 3.14
C CYS A 184 4.84 17.74 3.30
N ARG A 185 5.11 16.77 2.41
CA ARG A 185 6.18 15.76 2.54
C ARG A 185 7.57 16.28 2.86
N ALA A 186 7.90 17.49 2.40
CA ALA A 186 9.22 18.06 2.56
C ALA A 186 9.35 19.03 3.76
N ILE A 187 8.32 19.17 4.59
CA ILE A 187 8.33 20.01 5.81
C ILE A 187 8.18 19.09 7.02
N GLY A 188 9.13 19.17 7.96
CA GLY A 188 9.08 18.47 9.24
C GLY A 188 9.04 19.43 10.43
N GLU A 189 8.84 18.90 11.63
CA GLU A 189 8.76 19.64 12.89
C GLU A 189 9.99 20.51 13.16
N GLY A 190 11.18 20.05 12.76
CA GLY A 190 12.42 20.82 12.88
C GLY A 190 12.45 22.08 12.03
N ASP A 191 11.64 22.14 10.96
CA ASP A 191 11.57 23.32 10.08
C ASP A 191 10.80 24.48 10.72
N LEU A 192 9.93 24.21 11.70
CA LEU A 192 9.14 25.24 12.39
C LEU A 192 10.02 26.23 13.17
N ILE A 193 11.29 25.89 13.44
CA ILE A 193 12.25 26.84 14.00
C ILE A 193 12.40 28.11 13.17
N LYS A 194 12.27 27.99 11.85
CA LYS A 194 12.52 29.07 10.89
C LYS A 194 11.52 30.23 11.05
N LEU A 195 10.38 30.02 11.73
CA LEU A 195 9.39 31.06 12.00
C LEU A 195 9.88 32.18 12.95
N GLY A 196 10.99 32.01 13.69
CA GLY A 196 11.66 33.11 14.37
C GLY A 196 10.80 33.96 15.31
N SER A 197 10.64 35.26 15.05
CA SER A 197 9.85 36.18 15.89
C SER A 197 8.34 36.12 15.62
N SER A 198 7.89 35.63 14.46
CA SER A 198 6.45 35.53 14.12
C SER A 198 5.64 34.67 15.10
N TRP A 199 6.29 33.78 15.87
CA TRP A 199 5.64 33.06 16.96
C TRP A 199 4.90 33.97 17.95
N ARG A 200 5.32 35.24 18.11
CA ARG A 200 4.71 36.20 19.05
C ARG A 200 3.27 36.54 18.74
N LYS A 201 2.89 36.57 17.46
CA LYS A 201 1.51 36.93 17.04
C LYS A 201 0.69 35.72 16.61
N LEU A 202 1.33 34.56 16.47
CA LEU A 202 0.66 33.33 16.05
C LEU A 202 -0.36 32.91 17.11
N LYS A 203 -1.65 32.93 16.76
CA LYS A 203 -2.77 32.52 17.61
C LYS A 203 -3.15 31.06 17.38
N ARG A 204 -3.02 30.56 16.14
CA ARG A 204 -3.34 29.18 15.77
C ARG A 204 -2.19 28.54 14.99
N LEU A 205 -1.79 27.35 15.41
CA LEU A 205 -0.90 26.47 14.65
C LEU A 205 -1.51 25.08 14.51
N GLN A 206 -1.68 24.62 13.27
CA GLN A 206 -2.03 23.24 12.95
C GLN A 206 -0.92 22.62 12.10
N PHE A 207 -0.21 21.64 12.65
CA PHE A 207 0.93 21.00 11.99
C PHE A 207 0.78 19.48 11.98
N GLU A 208 0.75 18.90 10.77
CA GLU A 208 0.62 17.46 10.57
C GLU A 208 1.72 16.96 9.63
N VAL A 209 2.57 16.09 10.15
CA VAL A 209 3.60 15.39 9.38
C VAL A 209 2.95 14.22 8.65
N ASP A 210 3.28 14.03 7.38
CA ASP A 210 2.82 12.88 6.60
C ASP A 210 3.31 11.59 7.27
N ALA A 211 2.38 10.73 7.69
CA ALA A 211 2.66 9.51 8.44
C ALA A 211 3.66 8.60 7.71
N ASN A 212 3.68 8.61 6.37
CA ASN A 212 4.61 7.81 5.56
C ASN A 212 6.05 8.35 5.57
N TYR A 213 6.22 9.65 5.88
CA TYR A 213 7.51 10.35 5.84
C TYR A 213 8.03 10.72 7.22
N ARG A 214 7.24 10.45 8.27
CA ARG A 214 7.57 10.64 9.68
C ARG A 214 8.98 10.15 10.06
N TYR A 215 9.45 9.06 9.45
CA TYR A 215 10.72 8.40 9.80
C TYR A 215 11.86 8.66 8.79
N MET A 216 11.62 9.41 7.71
CA MET A 216 12.60 9.58 6.62
C MET A 216 13.58 10.73 6.83
N LYS A 217 13.27 11.70 7.70
CA LYS A 217 14.22 12.77 8.05
C LYS A 217 14.97 12.38 9.32
N VAL A 218 16.18 11.86 9.15
CA VAL A 218 17.16 11.68 10.23
C VAL A 218 17.26 12.99 11.01
N TYR A 219 17.13 12.88 12.33
CA TYR A 219 17.28 13.96 13.30
C TYR A 219 18.42 14.92 12.94
N ASP A 220 18.09 16.15 12.53
CA ASP A 220 19.09 17.22 12.46
C ASP A 220 19.33 17.75 13.89
N ARG A 221 20.37 17.22 14.54
CA ARG A 221 20.79 17.64 15.88
C ARG A 221 21.03 19.15 15.99
N LEU A 222 21.36 19.84 14.88
CA LEU A 222 21.67 21.28 14.87
C LEU A 222 20.43 22.19 14.94
N ALA A 223 19.27 21.74 14.45
CA ALA A 223 18.02 22.50 14.57
C ALA A 223 17.50 22.50 16.01
N VAL A 224 17.62 21.38 16.72
CA VAL A 224 17.09 21.19 18.08
C VAL A 224 17.88 21.98 19.14
N ASP A 225 19.21 22.09 19.00
CA ASP A 225 20.05 22.91 19.90
C ASP A 225 19.72 24.41 19.85
N ARG A 226 19.12 24.89 18.75
CA ARG A 226 18.68 26.29 18.61
C ARG A 226 17.35 26.58 19.34
N TRP A 227 16.42 25.62 19.43
CA TRP A 227 15.15 25.77 20.18
C TRP A 227 15.39 26.06 21.66
N GLN A 228 16.33 25.33 22.28
CA GLN A 228 16.65 25.51 23.71
C GLN A 228 17.33 26.85 24.01
N LYS A 229 18.22 27.35 23.12
CA LYS A 229 18.98 28.59 23.38
C LYS A 229 18.15 29.86 23.19
N GLN A 230 17.18 29.86 22.29
CA GLN A 230 16.44 31.07 21.92
C GLN A 230 15.10 31.24 22.65
N GLY A 231 14.45 30.14 23.07
CA GLY A 231 13.17 30.14 23.78
C GLY A 231 12.04 30.81 22.98
N ILE A 232 11.11 30.02 22.44
CA ILE A 232 10.12 30.50 21.47
C ILE A 232 9.08 31.42 22.12
N PRO A 233 8.95 32.69 21.69
CA PRO A 233 7.99 33.62 22.29
C PRO A 233 6.60 33.41 21.68
N CYS A 234 5.77 32.61 22.33
CA CYS A 234 4.44 32.21 21.83
C CYS A 234 3.31 32.53 22.81
N GLU A 235 3.39 33.67 23.51
CA GLU A 235 2.39 34.03 24.52
C GLU A 235 0.97 34.20 23.94
N SER A 236 0.85 34.60 22.68
CA SER A 236 -0.43 34.83 21.99
C SER A 236 -1.12 33.56 21.47
N MET A 237 -0.47 32.39 21.59
CA MET A 237 -1.01 31.13 21.07
C MET A 237 -2.29 30.76 21.82
N VAL A 238 -3.38 30.55 21.08
CA VAL A 238 -4.71 30.16 21.57
C VAL A 238 -5.01 28.69 21.23
N GLU A 239 -4.59 28.22 20.05
CA GLU A 239 -4.85 26.85 19.58
C GLU A 239 -3.59 26.21 18.99
N LEU A 240 -3.20 25.05 19.53
CA LEU A 240 -2.08 24.25 19.03
C LEU A 240 -2.54 22.84 18.69
N SER A 241 -2.30 22.43 17.44
CA SER A 241 -2.58 21.08 16.96
C SER A 241 -1.33 20.50 16.31
N LEU A 242 -0.85 19.38 16.85
CA LEU A 242 0.31 18.64 16.33
C LEU A 242 -0.10 17.19 16.06
N VAL A 243 0.21 16.70 14.86
CA VAL A 243 -0.14 15.34 14.42
C VAL A 243 1.09 14.66 13.82
N ASN A 244 1.37 13.41 14.22
CA ASN A 244 2.50 12.58 13.76
C ASN A 244 3.90 13.20 13.99
N CYS A 245 4.06 14.17 14.88
CA CYS A 245 5.36 14.81 15.14
C CYS A 245 6.28 13.94 16.02
N ILE A 246 7.60 14.06 15.89
CA ILE A 246 8.58 13.44 16.78
C ILE A 246 9.17 14.51 17.71
N ILE A 247 8.98 14.33 19.01
CA ILE A 247 9.36 15.26 20.07
C ILE A 247 10.57 14.71 20.82
N SER A 248 11.64 15.50 20.95
CA SER A 248 12.89 15.05 21.57
C SER A 248 12.80 14.95 23.10
N PRO A 249 13.30 13.86 23.73
CA PRO A 249 13.47 13.79 25.17
C PRO A 249 14.43 14.87 25.69
N GLY A 250 14.04 15.57 26.75
CA GLY A 250 14.81 16.62 27.43
C GLY A 250 14.83 17.97 26.70
N ARG A 251 14.30 18.01 25.48
CA ARG A 251 14.42 19.15 24.54
C ARG A 251 13.11 19.37 23.76
N GLY A 252 11.99 18.93 24.36
CA GLY A 252 10.68 18.75 23.74
C GLY A 252 9.74 19.96 23.81
N LEU A 253 8.46 19.68 23.63
CA LEU A 253 7.35 20.64 23.60
C LEU A 253 7.34 21.63 24.76
N ALA A 254 7.90 21.30 25.94
CA ALA A 254 8.04 22.22 27.06
C ALA A 254 8.68 23.59 26.71
N CYS A 255 9.59 23.65 25.72
CA CYS A 255 10.21 24.92 25.31
C CYS A 255 9.27 25.84 24.50
N VAL A 256 8.23 25.26 23.89
CA VAL A 256 7.13 25.97 23.20
C VAL A 256 5.98 26.17 24.21
N LEU A 257 5.47 25.09 24.77
CA LEU A 257 4.29 25.08 25.64
C LEU A 257 4.48 25.86 26.94
N GLY A 258 5.69 25.84 27.52
CA GLY A 258 5.97 26.53 28.78
C GLY A 258 5.92 28.06 28.71
N LYS A 259 5.69 28.64 27.53
CA LYS A 259 5.52 30.07 27.32
C LYS A 259 4.12 30.45 26.82
N CYS A 260 3.25 29.49 26.52
CA CYS A 260 1.90 29.73 26.03
C CYS A 260 0.97 30.15 27.19
N LYS A 261 0.76 31.45 27.40
CA LYS A 261 -0.10 31.95 28.49
C LYS A 261 -1.59 31.97 28.17
N ASN A 262 -1.94 32.12 26.90
CA ASN A 262 -3.32 32.26 26.43
C ASN A 262 -3.86 31.00 25.75
N LEU A 263 -3.21 29.86 25.93
CA LEU A 263 -3.59 28.63 25.26
C LEU A 263 -4.94 28.14 25.79
N GLU A 264 -5.91 28.01 24.90
CA GLU A 264 -7.26 27.51 25.21
C GLU A 264 -7.45 26.07 24.72
N LYS A 265 -6.79 25.68 23.63
CA LYS A 265 -6.97 24.38 22.99
C LYS A 265 -5.64 23.73 22.60
N ILE A 266 -5.45 22.49 23.01
CA ILE A 266 -4.33 21.66 22.54
C ILE A 266 -4.82 20.30 22.02
N HIS A 267 -4.29 19.90 20.87
CA HIS A 267 -4.53 18.60 20.24
C HIS A 267 -3.20 17.97 19.84
N LEU A 268 -2.85 16.84 20.45
CA LEU A 268 -1.66 16.06 20.15
C LEU A 268 -2.12 14.67 19.67
N ASP A 269 -1.92 14.36 18.39
CA ASP A 269 -2.33 13.08 17.80
C ASP A 269 -1.11 12.30 17.30
N MET A 270 -0.94 11.09 17.82
CA MET A 270 0.17 10.20 17.53
C MET A 270 1.53 10.87 17.68
N CYS A 271 1.69 11.89 18.54
CA CYS A 271 2.96 12.58 18.75
C CYS A 271 3.89 11.72 19.62
N VAL A 272 5.07 11.40 19.10
CA VAL A 272 6.05 10.52 19.76
C VAL A 272 6.97 11.35 20.64
N GLY A 273 7.27 10.89 21.85
CA GLY A 273 8.25 11.50 22.74
C GLY A 273 7.73 12.66 23.60
N VAL A 274 6.42 12.86 23.66
CA VAL A 274 5.75 13.73 24.65
C VAL A 274 5.86 13.08 26.04
N ARG A 275 6.19 13.86 27.08
CA ARG A 275 6.36 13.36 28.46
C ARG A 275 5.56 14.16 29.48
N ASP A 276 5.48 13.63 30.69
CA ASP A 276 4.85 14.32 31.83
C ASP A 276 5.38 15.73 32.03
N CYS A 277 6.70 15.95 31.97
CA CYS A 277 7.27 17.28 32.13
C CYS A 277 6.76 18.30 31.08
N ASP A 278 6.41 17.86 29.87
CA ASP A 278 5.90 18.73 28.82
C ASP A 278 4.47 19.19 29.13
N ILE A 279 3.61 18.26 29.57
CA ILE A 279 2.21 18.53 29.93
C ILE A 279 2.10 19.26 31.26
N ILE A 280 2.92 18.90 32.26
CA ILE A 280 3.01 19.61 33.55
C ILE A 280 3.40 21.07 33.30
N ARG A 281 4.42 21.31 32.47
CA ARG A 281 4.86 22.68 32.19
C ARG A 281 3.82 23.49 31.43
N LEU A 282 3.09 22.85 30.51
CA LEU A 282 1.92 23.46 29.86
C LEU A 282 0.87 23.85 30.91
N ALA A 283 0.46 22.91 31.77
CA ALA A 283 -0.58 23.14 32.76
C ALA A 283 -0.23 24.30 33.70
N GLN A 284 1.03 24.37 34.16
CA GLN A 284 1.53 25.45 35.02
C GLN A 284 1.49 26.84 34.36
N ASN A 285 1.50 26.94 33.03
CA ASN A 285 1.60 28.23 32.32
C ASN A 285 0.32 28.60 31.56
N SER A 286 -0.62 27.67 31.36
CA SER A 286 -1.83 27.85 30.55
C SER A 286 -3.10 27.69 31.39
N SER A 287 -3.33 28.56 32.37
CA SER A 287 -4.54 28.51 33.21
C SER A 287 -5.84 28.74 32.44
N SER A 288 -5.76 29.29 31.22
CA SER A 288 -6.86 29.50 30.28
C SER A 288 -7.27 28.24 29.49
N LEU A 289 -6.61 27.10 29.71
CA LEU A 289 -6.85 25.89 28.92
C LEU A 289 -8.29 25.38 29.12
N ARG A 290 -9.05 25.31 28.02
CA ARG A 290 -10.44 24.83 27.97
C ARG A 290 -10.57 23.45 27.35
N SER A 291 -9.65 23.06 26.46
CA SER A 291 -9.71 21.78 25.76
C SER A 291 -8.35 21.12 25.63
N ILE A 292 -8.28 19.83 25.98
CA ILE A 292 -7.12 18.97 25.76
C ILE A 292 -7.53 17.70 25.02
N SER A 293 -6.81 17.36 23.96
CA SER A 293 -6.99 16.13 23.20
C SER A 293 -5.65 15.44 23.00
N LEU A 294 -5.53 14.22 23.50
CA LEU A 294 -4.30 13.42 23.47
C LEU A 294 -4.62 12.06 22.85
N ARG A 295 -4.03 11.76 21.70
CA ARG A 295 -3.98 10.40 21.14
C ARG A 295 -2.56 9.87 21.24
N VAL A 296 -2.35 8.98 22.21
CA VAL A 296 -1.03 8.49 22.61
C VAL A 296 -0.64 7.31 21.72
N PRO A 297 0.53 7.36 21.05
CA PRO A 297 1.03 6.23 20.27
C PRO A 297 1.50 5.10 21.19
N SER A 298 1.47 3.86 20.73
CA SER A 298 1.97 2.73 21.49
C SER A 298 3.50 2.69 21.57
N ASP A 299 3.99 2.21 22.72
CA ASP A 299 5.42 2.04 23.02
C ASP A 299 6.14 1.11 22.02
N PHE A 300 5.42 0.30 21.24
CA PHE A 300 5.97 -0.64 20.25
C PHE A 300 6.38 0.01 18.93
N SER A 301 6.06 1.29 18.72
CA SER A 301 6.23 1.94 17.41
C SER A 301 7.67 2.40 17.10
N LEU A 302 8.62 2.38 18.05
CA LEU A 302 9.99 2.87 17.83
C LEU A 302 11.11 2.08 18.56
N PRO A 303 12.00 1.39 17.82
CA PRO A 303 13.22 0.76 18.37
C PRO A 303 14.21 1.75 19.00
N LEU A 304 14.17 3.03 18.60
CA LEU A 304 15.12 4.06 19.06
C LEU A 304 14.88 4.59 20.49
N LEU A 305 13.78 4.20 21.12
CA LEU A 305 13.39 4.65 22.46
C LEU A 305 13.43 3.53 23.52
N LEU A 306 13.91 2.33 23.15
CA LEU A 306 13.99 1.12 23.99
C LEU A 306 14.71 1.33 25.34
N ASN A 307 15.59 2.32 25.44
CA ASN A 307 16.37 2.60 26.67
C ASN A 307 15.79 3.71 27.56
N ASN A 308 14.62 4.28 27.22
CA ASN A 308 13.99 5.30 28.05
C ASN A 308 12.47 5.21 27.88
N PRO A 309 11.71 4.59 28.80
CA PRO A 309 10.27 4.51 28.70
C PRO A 309 9.69 5.92 28.86
N LEU A 310 9.46 6.59 27.73
CA LEU A 310 8.90 7.93 27.64
C LEU A 310 7.41 7.83 27.91
N ARG A 311 6.98 8.11 29.15
CA ARG A 311 5.59 7.88 29.58
C ARG A 311 4.89 9.18 29.90
N LEU A 312 3.66 9.31 29.39
CA LEU A 312 2.63 10.17 29.96
C LEU A 312 1.92 9.35 31.02
N THR A 313 1.95 9.82 32.27
CA THR A 313 1.34 9.14 33.41
C THR A 313 0.26 10.00 34.06
N ASP A 314 -0.33 9.49 35.14
CA ASP A 314 -1.28 10.27 35.95
C ASP A 314 -0.69 11.59 36.45
N GLU A 315 0.64 11.75 36.54
CA GLU A 315 1.27 13.03 36.87
C GLU A 315 0.86 14.16 35.91
N SER A 316 0.79 13.87 34.60
CA SER A 316 0.28 14.81 33.60
C SER A 316 -1.16 15.23 33.88
N LEU A 317 -2.04 14.25 34.08
CA LEU A 317 -3.47 14.49 34.29
C LEU A 317 -3.70 15.26 35.59
N ASN A 318 -2.97 14.91 36.65
CA ASN A 318 -3.04 15.58 37.94
C ASN A 318 -2.58 17.04 37.85
N ALA A 319 -1.50 17.31 37.11
CA ALA A 319 -1.04 18.69 36.92
C ALA A 319 -2.05 19.52 36.12
N VAL A 320 -2.64 18.96 35.06
CA VAL A 320 -3.71 19.60 34.30
C VAL A 320 -4.91 19.88 35.21
N ALA A 321 -5.34 18.89 36.00
CA ALA A 321 -6.47 19.02 36.92
C ALA A 321 -6.26 20.15 37.96
N GLN A 322 -5.04 20.28 38.48
CA GLN A 322 -4.70 21.27 39.51
C GLN A 322 -4.51 22.70 38.96
N ASN A 323 -3.99 22.85 37.74
CA ASN A 323 -3.56 24.15 37.22
C ASN A 323 -4.48 24.72 36.13
N CYS A 324 -5.41 23.93 35.58
CA CYS A 324 -6.33 24.35 34.52
C CYS A 324 -7.80 24.32 34.98
N PRO A 325 -8.24 25.28 35.82
CA PRO A 325 -9.59 25.27 36.40
C PRO A 325 -10.70 25.53 35.37
N MET A 326 -10.36 26.03 34.17
CA MET A 326 -11.30 26.31 33.08
C MET A 326 -11.45 25.14 32.10
N LEU A 327 -10.91 23.97 32.41
CA LEU A 327 -10.93 22.83 31.51
C LEU A 327 -12.35 22.27 31.36
N GLU A 328 -12.91 22.38 30.16
CA GLU A 328 -14.28 21.98 29.83
C GLU A 328 -14.33 20.74 28.92
N SER A 329 -13.27 20.44 28.16
CA SER A 329 -13.27 19.35 27.17
C SER A 329 -12.00 18.51 27.23
N VAL A 330 -12.16 17.20 27.42
CA VAL A 330 -11.06 16.23 27.45
C VAL A 330 -11.32 15.12 26.44
N HIS A 331 -10.33 14.82 25.60
CA HIS A 331 -10.34 13.65 24.72
C HIS A 331 -9.05 12.85 24.91
N LEU A 332 -9.16 11.61 25.36
CA LEU A 332 -8.05 10.67 25.50
C LEU A 332 -8.25 9.49 24.56
N SER A 333 -7.23 9.18 23.75
CA SER A 333 -7.24 8.07 22.80
C SER A 333 -5.91 7.30 22.84
N PHE A 334 -5.95 5.98 22.65
CA PHE A 334 -4.76 5.13 22.54
C PHE A 334 -4.70 4.43 21.18
N SER A 335 -3.50 4.26 20.61
CA SER A 335 -3.35 3.80 19.21
C SER A 335 -3.55 2.29 18.98
N ASP A 336 -3.36 1.45 19.99
CA ASP A 336 -3.31 -0.01 19.82
C ASP A 336 -4.52 -0.70 20.46
N GLY A 337 -5.00 -1.75 19.78
CA GLY A 337 -6.15 -2.58 20.19
C GLY A 337 -5.77 -3.96 20.74
N GLU A 338 -4.48 -4.25 20.94
CA GLU A 338 -4.02 -5.50 21.55
C GLU A 338 -3.35 -5.19 22.90
N PHE A 339 -3.98 -5.68 23.98
CA PHE A 339 -3.60 -5.55 25.39
C PHE A 339 -3.64 -4.13 26.00
N PRO A 340 -4.16 -3.96 27.23
CA PRO A 340 -4.15 -2.67 27.89
C PRO A 340 -2.70 -2.22 28.09
N SER A 341 -2.34 -1.03 27.60
CA SER A 341 -1.10 -0.39 28.01
C SER A 341 -1.22 -0.08 29.51
N PHE A 342 -0.74 -0.98 30.38
CA PHE A 342 -0.71 -0.82 31.83
C PHE A 342 0.10 0.42 32.31
N SER A 343 0.60 1.25 31.39
CA SER A 343 1.71 2.18 31.62
C SER A 343 1.44 3.66 31.28
N SER A 344 0.25 4.04 30.80
CA SER A 344 -0.07 5.46 30.51
C SER A 344 -0.98 6.09 31.57
N PHE A 345 -2.30 6.16 31.35
CA PHE A 345 -3.24 6.76 32.31
C PHE A 345 -4.05 5.69 33.03
N THR A 346 -4.09 5.76 34.36
CA THR A 346 -4.94 4.89 35.17
C THR A 346 -6.34 5.51 35.35
N LEU A 347 -7.28 4.70 35.84
CA LEU A 347 -8.59 5.20 36.23
C LEU A 347 -8.47 6.35 37.24
N ALA A 348 -7.55 6.25 38.22
CA ALA A 348 -7.38 7.27 39.25
C ALA A 348 -7.02 8.65 38.66
N GLY A 349 -6.13 8.70 37.67
CA GLY A 349 -5.78 9.94 36.97
C GLY A 349 -6.97 10.57 36.23
N VAL A 350 -7.75 9.75 35.52
CA VAL A 350 -8.97 10.21 34.82
C VAL A 350 -10.02 10.72 35.82
N LEU A 351 -10.22 10.00 36.93
CA LEU A 351 -11.15 10.41 37.99
C LEU A 351 -10.75 11.73 38.64
N ASN A 352 -9.45 11.99 38.79
CA ASN A 352 -9.01 13.24 39.39
C ASN A 352 -9.34 14.45 38.50
N LEU A 353 -9.24 14.31 37.17
CA LEU A 353 -9.69 15.34 36.23
C LEU A 353 -11.19 15.61 36.36
N ILE A 354 -12.00 14.55 36.42
CA ILE A 354 -13.46 14.66 36.56
C ILE A 354 -13.84 15.38 37.86
N ARG A 355 -13.11 15.15 38.95
CA ARG A 355 -13.40 15.75 40.26
C ARG A 355 -13.01 17.22 40.36
N LEU A 356 -11.90 17.62 39.75
CA LEU A 356 -11.30 18.94 39.94
C LEU A 356 -11.68 19.94 38.83
N CYS A 357 -12.09 19.47 37.66
CA CYS A 357 -12.40 20.35 36.51
C CYS A 357 -13.91 20.37 36.19
N PRO A 358 -14.45 21.51 35.70
CA PRO A 358 -15.83 21.62 35.26
C PRO A 358 -16.03 21.01 33.84
N LEU A 359 -15.77 19.71 33.71
CA LEU A 359 -15.83 19.02 32.42
C LEU A 359 -17.26 19.00 31.85
N ARG A 360 -17.42 19.58 30.66
CA ARG A 360 -18.64 19.55 29.84
C ARG A 360 -18.59 18.46 28.77
N LYS A 361 -17.40 18.12 28.28
CA LYS A 361 -17.18 17.05 27.29
C LYS A 361 -16.08 16.11 27.73
N LEU A 362 -16.38 14.81 27.73
CA LEU A 362 -15.41 13.74 27.93
C LEU A 362 -15.50 12.75 26.77
N ALA A 363 -14.39 12.53 26.08
CA ALA A 363 -14.27 11.53 25.02
C ALA A 363 -13.14 10.55 25.35
N LEU A 364 -13.44 9.26 25.39
CA LEU A 364 -12.50 8.19 25.68
C LEU A 364 -12.50 7.19 24.53
N ASP A 365 -11.33 6.90 23.98
CA ASP A 365 -11.12 5.99 22.85
C ASP A 365 -10.00 4.98 23.14
N HIS A 366 -10.33 3.68 23.15
CA HIS A 366 -9.41 2.61 23.60
C HIS A 366 -8.85 2.81 25.02
N VAL A 367 -9.58 3.49 25.91
CA VAL A 367 -9.19 3.69 27.31
C VAL A 367 -9.66 2.50 28.15
N TYR A 368 -8.93 1.38 28.06
CA TYR A 368 -9.30 0.12 28.74
C TYR A 368 -9.34 0.21 30.26
N SER A 369 -8.62 1.15 30.88
CA SER A 369 -8.67 1.35 32.34
C SER A 369 -10.00 1.93 32.84
N PHE A 370 -10.85 2.44 31.94
CA PHE A 370 -12.14 3.03 32.30
C PHE A 370 -13.24 1.96 32.30
N ASN A 371 -13.72 1.62 33.49
CA ASN A 371 -14.71 0.57 33.76
C ASN A 371 -15.94 1.13 34.50
N ASP A 372 -16.80 0.25 35.04
CA ASP A 372 -18.02 0.63 35.75
C ASP A 372 -17.77 1.55 36.97
N ILE A 373 -16.62 1.43 37.64
CA ILE A 373 -16.22 2.34 38.73
C ILE A 373 -15.97 3.75 38.17
N GLY A 374 -15.43 3.84 36.96
CA GLY A 374 -15.30 5.09 36.22
C GLY A 374 -16.65 5.72 35.90
N MET A 375 -17.61 4.91 35.45
CA MET A 375 -18.98 5.36 35.19
C MET A 375 -19.67 5.87 36.46
N GLU A 376 -19.49 5.19 37.60
CA GLU A 376 -20.03 5.63 38.89
C GLU A 376 -19.49 7.00 39.32
N ALA A 377 -18.20 7.25 39.12
CA ALA A 377 -17.60 8.54 39.46
C ALA A 377 -18.16 9.69 38.61
N LEU A 378 -18.58 9.43 37.37
CA LEU A 378 -19.23 10.42 36.51
C LEU A 378 -20.60 10.88 37.05
N CYS A 379 -21.25 10.12 37.94
CA CYS A 379 -22.47 10.58 38.62
C CYS A 379 -22.25 11.88 39.40
N SER A 380 -21.02 12.14 39.85
CA SER A 380 -20.65 13.38 40.56
C SER A 380 -20.30 14.55 39.64
N ALA A 381 -20.19 14.32 38.31
CA ALA A 381 -19.80 15.33 37.34
C ALA A 381 -20.97 16.25 36.97
N GLN A 382 -21.16 17.32 37.75
CA GLN A 382 -22.32 18.22 37.65
C GLN A 382 -22.42 18.99 36.33
N ALA A 383 -21.32 19.14 35.59
CA ALA A 383 -21.24 19.92 34.36
C ALA A 383 -21.23 19.08 33.07
N LEU A 384 -21.18 17.76 33.15
CA LEU A 384 -20.95 16.90 31.97
C LEU A 384 -22.18 16.86 31.06
N GLU A 385 -22.03 17.38 29.84
CA GLU A 385 -23.08 17.45 28.81
C GLU A 385 -22.88 16.42 27.69
N ILE A 386 -21.62 16.09 27.36
CA ILE A 386 -21.26 15.21 26.25
C ILE A 386 -20.32 14.11 26.75
N LEU A 387 -20.73 12.86 26.56
CA LEU A 387 -19.91 11.67 26.82
C LEU A 387 -19.76 10.86 25.52
N GLU A 388 -18.52 10.64 25.10
CA GLU A 388 -18.18 9.79 23.96
C GLU A 388 -17.32 8.62 24.43
N LEU A 389 -17.81 7.40 24.23
CA LEU A 389 -17.11 6.17 24.58
C LEU A 389 -16.89 5.36 23.31
N VAL A 390 -15.61 5.18 22.94
CA VAL A 390 -15.18 4.45 21.76
C VAL A 390 -14.31 3.28 22.22
N LYS A 391 -14.73 2.05 21.91
CA LYS A 391 -14.01 0.82 22.26
C LYS A 391 -13.61 0.70 23.74
N CYS A 392 -14.42 1.22 24.65
CA CYS A 392 -14.24 1.05 26.09
C CYS A 392 -14.83 -0.29 26.51
N GLN A 393 -14.01 -1.33 26.58
CA GLN A 393 -14.49 -2.72 26.71
C GLN A 393 -14.82 -3.17 28.14
N GLU A 394 -14.28 -2.48 29.15
CA GLU A 394 -14.49 -2.81 30.57
C GLU A 394 -15.77 -2.18 31.16
N ILE A 395 -16.61 -1.57 30.32
CA ILE A 395 -17.91 -1.02 30.72
C ILE A 395 -18.98 -2.07 30.45
N SER A 396 -19.69 -2.46 31.50
CA SER A 396 -20.81 -3.39 31.44
C SER A 396 -22.15 -2.66 31.37
N ASP A 397 -23.24 -3.42 31.26
CA ASP A 397 -24.60 -2.90 31.39
C ASP A 397 -24.82 -2.17 32.72
N ASP A 398 -24.26 -2.65 33.83
CA ASP A 398 -24.42 -2.03 35.15
C ASP A 398 -23.78 -0.64 35.19
N GLY A 399 -22.58 -0.49 34.60
CA GLY A 399 -21.93 0.80 34.47
C GLY A 399 -22.70 1.76 33.58
N LEU A 400 -23.26 1.29 32.46
CA LEU A 400 -24.05 2.15 31.58
C LEU A 400 -25.37 2.61 32.22
N GLN A 401 -25.99 1.76 33.03
CA GLN A 401 -27.24 2.10 33.72
C GLN A 401 -27.09 3.35 34.63
N LEU A 402 -25.88 3.62 35.12
CA LEU A 402 -25.56 4.80 35.93
C LEU A 402 -25.72 6.12 35.19
N VAL A 403 -25.72 6.13 33.85
CA VAL A 403 -25.93 7.34 33.04
C VAL A 403 -27.27 8.02 33.36
N GLY A 404 -28.29 7.27 33.78
CA GLY A 404 -29.56 7.83 34.24
C GLY A 404 -29.42 8.80 35.43
N GLN A 405 -28.33 8.70 36.19
CA GLN A 405 -28.02 9.55 37.34
C GLN A 405 -27.23 10.80 36.96
N PHE A 406 -26.76 10.92 35.70
CA PHE A 406 -25.93 12.04 35.30
C PHE A 406 -26.80 13.30 35.19
N PRO A 407 -26.47 14.38 35.92
CA PRO A 407 -27.41 15.48 36.13
C PRO A 407 -27.71 16.26 34.84
N CYS A 408 -26.69 16.46 33.99
CA CYS A 408 -26.70 17.39 32.85
C CYS A 408 -26.36 16.73 31.50
N LEU A 409 -26.28 15.39 31.41
CA LEU A 409 -25.88 14.72 30.17
C LEU A 409 -26.95 14.88 29.08
N ARG A 410 -26.54 15.44 27.94
CA ARG A 410 -27.39 15.71 26.77
C ARG A 410 -27.00 14.87 25.55
N ILE A 411 -25.73 14.51 25.41
CA ILE A 411 -25.23 13.75 24.27
C ILE A 411 -24.45 12.54 24.77
N LEU A 412 -24.87 11.36 24.34
CA LEU A 412 -24.15 10.11 24.55
C LEU A 412 -23.79 9.48 23.20
N VAL A 413 -22.51 9.22 22.99
CA VAL A 413 -22.00 8.52 21.81
C VAL A 413 -21.34 7.22 22.27
N LEU A 414 -21.87 6.09 21.82
CA LEU A 414 -21.30 4.76 22.04
C LEU A 414 -20.81 4.22 20.70
N ARG A 415 -19.55 3.81 20.64
CA ARG A 415 -18.93 3.30 19.42
C ARG A 415 -18.11 2.07 19.73
N LYS A 416 -18.42 0.92 19.12
CA LYS A 416 -17.63 -0.33 19.27
C LYS A 416 -17.40 -0.77 20.72
N CYS A 417 -18.33 -0.48 21.61
CA CYS A 417 -18.30 -0.93 23.01
C CYS A 417 -18.99 -2.31 23.07
N LEU A 418 -18.23 -3.37 23.34
CA LEU A 418 -18.71 -4.75 23.21
C LEU A 418 -19.36 -5.28 24.49
N GLY A 419 -19.08 -4.68 25.66
CA GLY A 419 -19.62 -5.09 26.95
C GLY A 419 -21.04 -4.58 27.27
N ILE A 420 -21.67 -3.86 26.34
CA ILE A 420 -22.96 -3.19 26.53
C ILE A 420 -24.02 -3.85 25.66
N THR A 421 -25.14 -4.22 26.26
CA THR A 421 -26.32 -4.82 25.62
C THR A 421 -27.53 -3.87 25.63
N ASP A 422 -28.67 -4.33 25.09
CA ASP A 422 -29.96 -3.66 25.23
C ASP A 422 -30.35 -3.36 26.68
N ASP A 423 -29.89 -4.18 27.64
CA ASP A 423 -30.23 -4.04 29.05
C ASP A 423 -29.58 -2.80 29.69
N GLY A 424 -28.34 -2.46 29.29
CA GLY A 424 -27.66 -1.25 29.73
C GLY A 424 -28.36 0.04 29.33
N LEU A 425 -29.16 0.03 28.25
CA LEU A 425 -29.90 1.19 27.77
C LEU A 425 -31.23 1.42 28.50
N LYS A 426 -31.72 0.47 29.30
CA LYS A 426 -33.04 0.54 29.96
C LYS A 426 -33.29 1.83 30.76
N PRO A 427 -32.32 2.38 31.51
CA PRO A 427 -32.54 3.64 32.24
C PRO A 427 -32.65 4.86 31.34
N LEU A 428 -32.03 4.83 30.15
CA LEU A 428 -32.06 5.92 29.18
C LEU A 428 -33.44 6.03 28.51
N VAL A 429 -34.18 4.93 28.39
CA VAL A 429 -35.54 4.87 27.83
C VAL A 429 -36.52 5.78 28.59
N ARG A 430 -36.32 5.97 29.90
CA ARG A 430 -37.18 6.80 30.76
C ARG A 430 -36.61 8.19 31.05
N SER A 431 -35.42 8.50 30.53
CA SER A 431 -34.73 9.77 30.78
C SER A 431 -35.11 10.80 29.72
N TYR A 432 -35.87 11.82 30.08
CA TYR A 432 -36.19 12.96 29.21
C TYR A 432 -35.02 13.95 29.03
N LYS A 433 -33.82 13.61 29.51
CA LYS A 433 -32.67 14.53 29.59
C LYS A 433 -31.74 14.50 28.37
N LEU A 434 -31.72 13.38 27.63
CA LEU A 434 -30.78 13.18 26.53
C LEU A 434 -31.34 13.77 25.23
N ASP A 435 -30.59 14.65 24.55
CA ASP A 435 -30.96 15.19 23.25
C ASP A 435 -30.52 14.30 22.09
N LEU A 436 -29.39 13.59 22.24
CA LEU A 436 -28.79 12.76 21.20
C LEU A 436 -28.18 11.49 21.79
N LEU A 437 -28.66 10.34 21.32
CA LEU A 437 -28.00 9.04 21.50
C LEU A 437 -27.48 8.57 20.14
N SER A 438 -26.17 8.40 20.02
CA SER A 438 -25.53 7.79 18.85
C SER A 438 -24.91 6.46 19.26
N VAL A 439 -25.33 5.38 18.61
CA VAL A 439 -24.78 4.04 18.82
C VAL A 439 -24.29 3.54 17.46
N GLU A 440 -22.98 3.33 17.32
CA GLU A 440 -22.38 2.80 16.09
C GLU A 440 -21.55 1.55 16.41
N ASP A 441 -21.71 0.49 15.61
CA ASP A 441 -20.94 -0.76 15.71
C ASP A 441 -20.90 -1.40 17.12
N CYS A 442 -21.96 -1.29 17.91
CA CYS A 442 -22.08 -1.99 19.21
C CYS A 442 -22.98 -3.23 19.04
N PRO A 443 -22.40 -4.43 18.78
CA PRO A 443 -23.13 -5.57 18.23
C PRO A 443 -24.16 -6.20 19.18
N GLN A 444 -24.04 -5.95 20.49
CA GLN A 444 -24.95 -6.48 21.50
C GLN A 444 -26.15 -5.53 21.78
N ILE A 445 -26.17 -4.35 21.16
CA ILE A 445 -27.31 -3.43 21.15
C ILE A 445 -28.12 -3.67 19.87
N SER A 446 -29.35 -4.12 20.01
CA SER A 446 -30.27 -4.36 18.90
C SER A 446 -31.06 -3.11 18.53
N GLU A 447 -31.67 -3.10 17.34
CA GLU A 447 -32.62 -2.05 16.95
C GLU A 447 -33.79 -1.96 17.96
N ARG A 448 -34.21 -3.07 18.58
CA ARG A 448 -35.30 -3.07 19.57
C ARG A 448 -34.92 -2.34 20.86
N GLY A 449 -33.66 -2.39 21.29
CA GLY A 449 -33.17 -1.61 22.43
C GLY A 449 -33.24 -0.10 22.21
N LEU A 450 -33.13 0.35 20.95
CA LEU A 450 -33.22 1.77 20.56
C LEU A 450 -34.65 2.25 20.30
N PHE A 451 -35.56 1.36 19.86
CA PHE A 451 -36.96 1.69 19.55
C PHE A 451 -37.83 2.08 20.77
N LEU A 452 -37.29 1.97 21.98
CA LEU A 452 -37.97 2.39 23.20
C LEU A 452 -37.86 3.92 23.47
N GLN A 453 -37.17 4.70 22.63
CA GLN A 453 -36.96 6.14 22.83
C GLN A 453 -37.78 7.02 21.88
N HIS A 454 -38.50 8.01 22.44
CA HIS A 454 -39.08 9.15 21.72
C HIS A 454 -38.03 10.25 21.37
N LEU A 455 -36.78 9.88 21.06
CA LEU A 455 -35.69 10.84 20.85
C LEU A 455 -35.58 11.30 19.39
N VAL A 456 -35.40 12.61 19.23
CA VAL A 456 -35.11 13.27 17.95
C VAL A 456 -33.68 12.93 17.55
N SER A 457 -33.52 12.23 16.43
CA SER A 457 -32.27 11.79 15.78
C SER A 457 -31.49 10.64 16.46
N VAL A 458 -31.95 9.40 16.23
CA VAL A 458 -31.11 8.20 16.34
C VAL A 458 -30.39 7.98 15.01
N SER A 459 -29.06 8.02 15.03
CA SER A 459 -28.22 7.67 13.86
C SER A 459 -27.83 6.18 13.95
N LEU A 460 -28.63 5.32 13.33
CA LEU A 460 -28.28 3.93 13.08
C LEU A 460 -27.54 3.84 11.74
N SER A 461 -26.26 3.48 11.76
CA SER A 461 -25.56 3.04 10.56
C SER A 461 -25.63 1.52 10.46
N SER A 462 -26.75 1.00 9.93
CA SER A 462 -26.84 -0.38 9.41
C SER A 462 -26.98 -0.35 7.87
N PRO A 463 -26.36 -1.30 7.13
CA PRO A 463 -26.22 -1.20 5.68
C PRO A 463 -27.54 -1.57 4.99
N SER A 464 -28.33 -0.58 4.57
CA SER A 464 -29.54 -0.83 3.79
C SER A 464 -29.52 -0.17 2.41
N HIS A 465 -29.63 -1.04 1.41
CA HIS A 465 -29.82 -0.74 0.00
C HIS A 465 -31.16 -0.01 -0.27
N ARG A 466 -31.11 1.22 -0.83
CA ARG A 466 -32.06 1.67 -1.87
C ARG A 466 -31.34 2.57 -2.89
N ARG A 467 -31.47 2.20 -4.17
CA ARG A 467 -30.94 2.84 -5.39
C ARG A 467 -31.74 4.13 -5.69
N HIS A 468 -31.13 5.28 -6.01
CA HIS A 468 -30.72 5.75 -7.35
C HIS A 468 -30.12 7.18 -7.27
N PRO A 469 -29.40 7.72 -8.27
CA PRO A 469 -28.14 7.26 -8.85
C PRO A 469 -27.09 8.41 -8.87
N PHE A 470 -26.03 8.34 -8.06
CA PHE A 470 -24.79 9.07 -8.33
C PHE A 470 -23.60 8.12 -8.10
N LYS A 471 -22.93 7.75 -9.19
CA LYS A 471 -21.76 6.86 -9.19
C LYS A 471 -20.50 7.65 -8.87
N THR A 472 -20.04 7.58 -7.64
CA THR A 472 -18.61 7.65 -7.29
C THR A 472 -18.21 6.29 -6.75
N ARG A 473 -17.46 5.52 -7.54
CA ARG A 473 -16.78 4.30 -7.10
C ARG A 473 -15.52 4.72 -6.32
N ALA A 474 -15.55 4.55 -5.00
CA ALA A 474 -14.38 4.27 -4.19
C ALA A 474 -14.60 2.91 -3.51
N CYS A 475 -13.49 2.22 -3.28
CA CYS A 475 -13.32 0.77 -3.13
C CYS A 475 -14.21 0.06 -2.10
N LEU A 476 -14.53 -1.19 -2.43
CA LEU A 476 -15.26 -2.16 -1.61
C LEU A 476 -14.63 -2.35 -0.22
N ASN A 477 -15.44 -2.17 0.83
CA ASN A 477 -15.23 -2.82 2.11
C ASN A 477 -15.42 -4.33 1.92
N VAL A 478 -14.38 -5.11 2.22
CA VAL A 478 -14.46 -6.55 2.41
C VAL A 478 -14.88 -6.77 3.86
N ASP A 479 -16.04 -7.39 4.07
CA ASP A 479 -16.52 -7.78 5.40
C ASP A 479 -15.52 -8.73 6.07
N VAL A 480 -15.00 -8.32 7.23
CA VAL A 480 -14.27 -9.20 8.15
C VAL A 480 -15.25 -9.64 9.23
N GLN A 481 -15.77 -10.87 9.09
CA GLN A 481 -16.41 -11.60 10.18
C GLN A 481 -15.33 -12.19 11.10
N ALA A 482 -15.51 -12.03 12.41
CA ALA A 482 -14.76 -12.80 13.42
C ALA A 482 -15.19 -14.30 13.38
N PRO A 483 -14.27 -15.24 13.69
CA PRO A 483 -14.52 -16.67 13.55
C PRO A 483 -15.17 -17.27 14.81
N ASP A 484 -16.48 -17.50 14.76
CA ASP A 484 -17.17 -18.41 15.68
C ASP A 484 -17.27 -19.80 15.05
N SER A 485 -16.46 -20.74 15.55
CA SER A 485 -16.46 -22.17 15.23
C SER A 485 -16.25 -22.51 13.74
N VAL A 486 -15.36 -23.45 13.44
CA VAL A 486 -15.11 -23.93 12.07
C VAL A 486 -16.35 -24.69 11.56
N LYS A 487 -17.36 -23.95 11.11
CA LYS A 487 -18.34 -24.41 10.13
C LYS A 487 -17.73 -24.07 8.77
N LEU A 488 -17.45 -25.09 7.95
CA LEU A 488 -17.06 -24.87 6.55
C LEU A 488 -18.05 -23.88 5.91
N LYS A 489 -17.57 -22.68 5.58
CA LYS A 489 -18.32 -21.74 4.72
C LYS A 489 -18.76 -22.54 3.49
N SER A 490 -20.04 -22.45 3.11
CA SER A 490 -20.57 -23.14 1.93
C SER A 490 -19.66 -22.85 0.73
N VAL A 491 -19.00 -23.88 0.19
CA VAL A 491 -18.07 -23.71 -0.92
C VAL A 491 -18.87 -23.13 -2.10
N LYS A 492 -18.47 -21.95 -2.58
CA LYS A 492 -19.06 -21.36 -3.78
C LYS A 492 -18.91 -22.35 -4.94
N LYS A 493 -19.98 -22.56 -5.71
CA LYS A 493 -19.93 -23.41 -6.90
C LYS A 493 -18.96 -22.81 -7.93
N SER A 494 -18.36 -23.66 -8.76
CA SER A 494 -17.36 -23.25 -9.77
C SER A 494 -17.83 -22.09 -10.66
N ALA A 495 -19.10 -22.12 -11.10
CA ALA A 495 -19.67 -21.09 -11.96
C ALA A 495 -19.68 -19.69 -11.32
N GLU A 496 -20.04 -19.59 -10.04
CA GLU A 496 -20.11 -18.31 -9.32
C GLU A 496 -18.71 -17.69 -9.13
N VAL A 497 -17.70 -18.53 -8.89
CA VAL A 497 -16.31 -18.10 -8.77
C VAL A 497 -15.81 -17.54 -10.09
N ILE A 498 -16.05 -18.23 -11.22
CA ILE A 498 -15.64 -17.79 -12.55
C ILE A 498 -16.33 -16.46 -12.94
N GLU A 499 -17.65 -16.33 -12.70
CA GLU A 499 -18.38 -15.09 -12.98
C GLU A 499 -17.87 -13.92 -12.12
N THR A 500 -17.54 -14.18 -10.85
CA THR A 500 -17.00 -13.15 -9.96
C THR A 500 -15.61 -12.73 -10.41
N GLU A 501 -14.74 -13.67 -10.77
CA GLU A 501 -13.39 -13.41 -11.26
C GLU A 501 -13.40 -12.46 -12.46
N GLY A 502 -14.23 -12.74 -13.47
CA GLY A 502 -14.35 -11.90 -14.66
C GLY A 502 -14.81 -10.46 -14.38
N ARG A 503 -15.35 -10.18 -13.20
CA ARG A 503 -15.74 -8.82 -12.77
C ARG A 503 -14.68 -8.10 -11.94
N VAL A 504 -13.78 -8.84 -11.28
CA VAL A 504 -12.90 -8.27 -10.23
C VAL A 504 -11.40 -8.39 -10.54
N LEU A 505 -10.98 -9.32 -11.41
CA LEU A 505 -9.59 -9.46 -11.80
C LEU A 505 -9.34 -8.89 -13.21
N VAL A 506 -8.12 -8.41 -13.42
CA VAL A 506 -7.65 -8.03 -14.76
C VAL A 506 -7.49 -9.30 -15.59
N GLY A 507 -8.07 -9.32 -16.80
CA GLY A 507 -8.06 -10.48 -17.70
C GLY A 507 -6.70 -10.77 -18.35
N THR A 508 -5.66 -11.04 -17.55
CA THR A 508 -4.31 -11.35 -18.03
C THR A 508 -4.10 -12.83 -18.37
N TYR A 509 -5.08 -13.69 -18.10
CA TYR A 509 -5.02 -15.14 -18.33
C TYR A 509 -6.26 -15.63 -19.07
N ALA A 510 -6.06 -16.44 -20.12
CA ALA A 510 -7.12 -17.28 -20.67
C ALA A 510 -7.28 -18.52 -19.78
N ARG A 511 -7.95 -18.36 -18.63
CA ARG A 511 -8.10 -19.44 -17.65
C ARG A 511 -8.95 -20.58 -18.21
N ASN A 512 -8.55 -21.81 -17.92
CA ASN A 512 -9.44 -22.97 -18.09
C ASN A 512 -10.68 -22.80 -17.18
N PRO A 513 -11.89 -23.19 -17.60
CA PRO A 513 -13.10 -23.10 -16.78
C PRO A 513 -13.11 -24.24 -15.74
N LEU A 514 -12.16 -24.19 -14.81
CA LEU A 514 -11.96 -25.14 -13.72
C LEU A 514 -11.56 -24.35 -12.47
N VAL A 515 -12.32 -24.55 -11.39
CA VAL A 515 -12.02 -23.98 -10.08
C VAL A 515 -11.45 -25.08 -9.20
N ILE A 516 -10.35 -24.81 -8.54
CA ILE A 516 -9.73 -25.74 -7.60
C ILE A 516 -10.00 -25.25 -6.18
N SER A 517 -10.52 -26.13 -5.31
CA SER A 517 -10.86 -25.83 -3.92
C SER A 517 -9.91 -26.49 -2.92
N ARG A 518 -9.30 -27.62 -3.28
CA ARG A 518 -8.42 -28.42 -2.40
C ARG A 518 -7.38 -29.18 -3.21
N GLY A 519 -6.22 -29.45 -2.60
CA GLY A 519 -5.22 -30.39 -3.11
C GLY A 519 -4.72 -31.34 -2.03
N LYS A 520 -4.31 -32.55 -2.42
CA LYS A 520 -3.61 -33.53 -1.56
C LYS A 520 -2.69 -34.41 -2.41
N GLY A 521 -1.40 -34.44 -2.08
CA GLY A 521 -0.41 -35.19 -2.86
C GLY A 521 -0.39 -34.71 -4.31
N CYS A 522 -0.56 -35.63 -5.27
CA CYS A 522 -0.63 -35.32 -6.69
C CYS A 522 -2.03 -34.99 -7.21
N LYS A 523 -3.02 -34.82 -6.33
CA LYS A 523 -4.43 -34.67 -6.71
C LYS A 523 -4.99 -33.32 -6.33
N LEU A 524 -5.87 -32.80 -7.18
CA LEU A 524 -6.65 -31.58 -6.99
C LEU A 524 -8.14 -31.90 -7.02
N TYR A 525 -8.93 -31.08 -6.34
CA TYR A 525 -10.38 -31.24 -6.23
C TYR A 525 -11.07 -29.92 -6.54
N ASP A 526 -12.16 -29.97 -7.30
CA ASP A 526 -13.04 -28.82 -7.52
C ASP A 526 -14.07 -28.66 -6.37
N PRO A 527 -14.80 -27.54 -6.30
CA PRO A 527 -15.91 -27.36 -5.35
C PRO A 527 -17.00 -28.44 -5.42
N GLU A 528 -17.19 -29.07 -6.57
CA GLU A 528 -18.16 -30.13 -6.81
C GLU A 528 -17.67 -31.52 -6.37
N GLY A 529 -16.43 -31.62 -5.88
CA GLY A 529 -15.82 -32.85 -5.37
C GLY A 529 -15.15 -33.72 -6.42
N ARG A 530 -15.07 -33.27 -7.68
CA ARG A 530 -14.40 -34.00 -8.75
C ARG A 530 -12.90 -33.97 -8.54
N GLU A 531 -12.29 -35.13 -8.69
CA GLU A 531 -10.85 -35.34 -8.55
C GLU A 531 -10.13 -35.18 -9.89
N TYR A 532 -8.91 -34.62 -9.81
CA TYR A 532 -8.01 -34.43 -10.94
C TYR A 532 -6.59 -34.84 -10.56
N LEU A 533 -5.94 -35.67 -11.38
CA LEU A 533 -4.50 -35.92 -11.29
C LEU A 533 -3.74 -34.71 -11.85
N ASP A 534 -2.85 -34.13 -11.05
CA ASP A 534 -2.12 -32.92 -11.38
C ASP A 534 -0.74 -33.23 -11.99
N CYS A 535 -0.66 -33.23 -13.32
CA CYS A 535 0.60 -33.27 -14.06
C CYS A 535 1.11 -31.86 -14.44
N THR A 536 0.55 -30.81 -13.82
CA THR A 536 0.97 -29.41 -14.00
C THR A 536 1.84 -28.92 -12.83
N SER A 537 1.56 -29.41 -11.61
CA SER A 537 2.13 -28.96 -10.34
C SER A 537 2.20 -27.44 -10.19
N GLY A 538 1.20 -26.70 -10.67
CA GLY A 538 1.24 -25.23 -10.67
C GLY A 538 2.36 -24.66 -11.55
N ILE A 539 2.64 -25.32 -12.68
CA ILE A 539 3.76 -25.04 -13.59
C ILE A 539 5.13 -25.32 -12.93
N ALA A 540 5.32 -26.56 -12.48
CA ALA A 540 6.53 -27.08 -11.83
C ALA A 540 6.83 -26.52 -10.42
N VAL A 541 5.85 -25.88 -9.76
CA VAL A 541 5.99 -25.25 -8.44
C VAL A 541 5.81 -26.25 -7.30
N ASN A 542 4.77 -27.07 -7.33
CA ASN A 542 4.42 -27.95 -6.19
C ASN A 542 5.22 -29.26 -6.25
N ALA A 543 6.54 -29.17 -6.08
CA ALA A 543 7.45 -30.32 -6.19
C ALA A 543 7.14 -31.45 -5.20
N LEU A 544 6.72 -31.12 -3.98
CA LEU A 544 6.28 -32.12 -2.98
C LEU A 544 4.79 -32.45 -3.07
N GLY A 545 4.09 -31.98 -4.10
CA GLY A 545 2.64 -32.06 -4.21
C GLY A 545 1.94 -31.08 -3.26
N HIS A 546 0.65 -31.31 -3.04
CA HIS A 546 -0.22 -30.43 -2.27
C HIS A 546 -0.38 -30.96 -0.84
N GLY A 547 -0.24 -30.09 0.16
CA GLY A 547 -0.48 -30.45 1.56
C GLY A 547 0.59 -31.37 2.17
N ASP A 548 1.86 -31.18 1.79
CA ASP A 548 2.97 -31.90 2.43
C ASP A 548 3.04 -31.56 3.94
N PRO A 549 3.09 -32.57 4.84
CA PRO A 549 2.97 -32.33 6.28
C PRO A 549 4.18 -31.63 6.89
N ASP A 550 5.40 -31.86 6.37
CA ASP A 550 6.59 -31.19 6.90
C ASP A 550 6.67 -29.74 6.46
N TRP A 551 6.29 -29.48 5.20
CA TRP A 551 6.15 -28.11 4.71
C TRP A 551 5.09 -27.35 5.50
N LEU A 552 3.91 -27.95 5.73
CA LEU A 552 2.83 -27.33 6.50
C LEU A 552 3.26 -27.01 7.93
N ARG A 553 3.98 -27.94 8.56
CA ARG A 553 4.54 -27.76 9.90
C ARG A 553 5.52 -26.60 9.93
N ALA A 554 6.50 -26.57 9.02
CA ALA A 554 7.49 -25.49 8.92
C ALA A 554 6.86 -24.10 8.73
N VAL A 555 5.85 -23.99 7.87
CA VAL A 555 5.10 -22.75 7.65
C VAL A 555 4.34 -22.34 8.91
N SER A 556 3.61 -23.28 9.53
CA SER A 556 2.76 -22.98 10.68
C SER A 556 3.57 -22.59 11.92
N GLU A 557 4.64 -23.34 12.20
CA GLU A 557 5.56 -23.05 13.30
C GLU A 557 6.23 -21.68 13.10
N GLN A 558 6.77 -21.42 11.91
CA GLN A 558 7.44 -20.14 11.65
C GLN A 558 6.46 -18.96 11.64
N ALA A 559 5.23 -19.14 11.16
CA ALA A 559 4.20 -18.09 11.19
C ALA A 559 3.83 -17.67 12.62
N ASN A 560 3.85 -18.62 13.56
CA ASN A 560 3.60 -18.36 14.98
C ASN A 560 4.76 -17.63 15.67
N LEU A 561 5.96 -17.66 15.08
CA LEU A 561 7.16 -17.05 15.64
C LEU A 561 7.48 -15.69 15.02
N LEU A 562 7.68 -15.67 13.70
CA LEU A 562 8.13 -14.49 12.98
C LEU A 562 7.87 -14.63 11.48
N THR A 563 7.09 -13.72 10.91
CA THR A 563 6.73 -13.76 9.49
C THR A 563 7.63 -12.87 8.63
N HIS A 564 7.90 -11.65 9.07
CA HIS A 564 8.60 -10.63 8.29
C HIS A 564 9.29 -9.59 9.18
N VAL A 565 10.55 -9.27 8.86
CA VAL A 565 11.36 -8.25 9.56
C VAL A 565 12.17 -7.35 8.60
N SER A 566 11.87 -7.37 7.30
CA SER A 566 12.70 -6.78 6.23
C SER A 566 14.14 -7.33 6.18
N ASN A 567 14.95 -6.84 5.23
CA ASN A 567 16.39 -7.14 5.15
C ASN A 567 17.25 -6.15 5.98
N VAL A 568 16.64 -5.28 6.78
CA VAL A 568 17.37 -4.40 7.73
C VAL A 568 17.86 -5.19 8.94
N TYR A 569 17.16 -6.25 9.31
CA TYR A 569 17.50 -7.10 10.46
C TYR A 569 17.84 -8.53 9.99
N TYR A 570 18.68 -9.20 10.76
CA TYR A 570 19.01 -10.60 10.51
C TYR A 570 17.86 -11.53 10.92
N SER A 571 17.71 -12.65 10.23
CA SER A 571 16.83 -13.72 10.64
C SER A 571 17.48 -15.09 10.45
N VAL A 572 17.26 -15.97 11.43
CA VAL A 572 17.88 -17.31 11.44
C VAL A 572 17.47 -18.13 10.20
N PRO A 573 16.18 -18.26 9.83
CA PRO A 573 15.80 -19.08 8.68
C PRO A 573 16.37 -18.58 7.35
N GLN A 574 16.57 -17.26 7.21
CA GLN A 574 17.15 -16.69 6.00
C GLN A 574 18.62 -17.09 5.83
N VAL A 575 19.41 -16.97 6.91
CA VAL A 575 20.82 -17.35 6.90
C VAL A 575 20.97 -18.87 6.72
N GLU A 576 20.19 -19.66 7.45
CA GLU A 576 20.21 -21.13 7.32
C GLU A 576 19.86 -21.61 5.90
N LEU A 577 18.89 -20.99 5.24
CA LEU A 577 18.57 -21.32 3.85
C LEU A 577 19.74 -20.95 2.93
N ALA A 578 20.34 -19.78 3.13
CA ALA A 578 21.49 -19.35 2.33
C ALA A 578 22.68 -20.30 2.48
N GLU A 579 23.01 -20.71 3.72
CA GLU A 579 24.07 -21.69 4.01
C GLU A 579 23.82 -23.02 3.31
N ARG A 580 22.59 -23.56 3.39
CA ARG A 580 22.23 -24.81 2.71
C ARG A 580 22.36 -24.70 1.19
N LEU A 581 21.90 -23.60 0.59
CA LEU A 581 21.98 -23.37 -0.86
C LEU A 581 23.43 -23.23 -1.34
N VAL A 582 24.28 -22.54 -0.58
CA VAL A 582 25.73 -22.44 -0.83
C VAL A 582 26.38 -23.83 -0.73
N ALA A 583 26.09 -24.56 0.35
CA ALA A 583 26.72 -25.86 0.60
C ALA A 583 26.40 -26.94 -0.45
N CYS A 584 25.26 -26.83 -1.14
CA CYS A 584 24.85 -27.80 -2.16
C CYS A 584 24.95 -27.27 -3.59
N SER A 585 25.64 -26.16 -3.85
CA SER A 585 25.81 -25.60 -5.21
C SER A 585 27.23 -25.08 -5.46
N PHE A 586 27.47 -24.49 -6.63
CA PHE A 586 28.74 -23.81 -6.95
C PHE A 586 28.87 -22.44 -6.28
N ALA A 587 27.78 -21.89 -5.75
CA ALA A 587 27.70 -20.48 -5.40
C ALA A 587 28.28 -20.20 -4.02
N ASP A 588 28.91 -19.04 -3.87
CA ASP A 588 29.49 -18.57 -2.62
C ASP A 588 28.53 -17.67 -1.83
N ARG A 589 27.58 -17.02 -2.53
CA ARG A 589 26.60 -16.08 -1.94
C ARG A 589 25.23 -16.23 -2.59
N VAL A 590 24.20 -15.83 -1.84
CA VAL A 590 22.80 -15.86 -2.26
C VAL A 590 22.18 -14.48 -2.07
N PHE A 591 21.45 -14.01 -3.09
CA PHE A 591 20.49 -12.93 -2.96
C PHE A 591 19.08 -13.49 -3.10
N PHE A 592 18.19 -13.23 -2.16
CA PHE A 592 16.79 -13.65 -2.26
C PHE A 592 15.94 -12.60 -2.98
N SER A 593 14.90 -13.06 -3.68
CA SER A 593 13.81 -12.30 -4.28
C SER A 593 12.46 -12.97 -3.98
N ASN A 594 11.36 -12.50 -4.57
CA ASN A 594 10.01 -13.08 -4.36
C ASN A 594 9.54 -13.92 -5.56
N SER A 595 10.25 -13.89 -6.68
CA SER A 595 9.86 -14.57 -7.91
C SER A 595 11.04 -14.78 -8.86
N GLY A 596 10.86 -15.66 -9.85
CA GLY A 596 11.87 -15.89 -10.89
C GLY A 596 12.13 -14.65 -11.76
N THR A 597 11.10 -13.84 -12.04
CA THR A 597 11.29 -12.59 -12.81
C THR A 597 12.15 -11.59 -12.03
N GLU A 598 11.97 -11.46 -10.72
CA GLU A 598 12.83 -10.60 -9.88
C GLU A 598 14.24 -11.18 -9.72
N ALA A 599 14.39 -12.51 -9.66
CA ALA A 599 15.71 -13.14 -9.66
C ALA A 599 16.49 -12.82 -10.95
N ASN A 600 15.82 -12.88 -12.10
CA ASN A 600 16.42 -12.51 -13.38
C ASN A 600 16.71 -10.99 -13.49
N GLU A 601 15.86 -10.10 -12.95
CA GLU A 601 16.17 -8.67 -12.83
C GLU A 601 17.42 -8.39 -11.97
N ALA A 602 17.57 -9.12 -10.86
CA ALA A 602 18.76 -9.04 -10.03
C ALA A 602 20.00 -9.55 -10.79
N ALA A 603 19.92 -10.67 -11.51
CA ALA A 603 21.00 -11.18 -12.36
C ALA A 603 21.42 -10.18 -13.46
N ILE A 604 20.47 -9.53 -14.14
CA ILE A 604 20.72 -8.46 -15.12
C ILE A 604 21.53 -7.32 -14.48
N LYS A 605 21.09 -6.86 -13.30
CA LYS A 605 21.77 -5.79 -12.57
C LYS A 605 23.16 -6.21 -12.10
N PHE A 606 23.31 -7.43 -11.58
CA PHE A 606 24.58 -7.94 -11.08
C PHE A 606 25.60 -8.09 -12.20
N ALA A 607 25.19 -8.58 -13.37
CA ALA A 607 26.06 -8.65 -14.55
C ALA A 607 26.55 -7.26 -14.98
N ARG A 608 25.66 -6.26 -15.08
CA ARG A 608 26.07 -4.89 -15.42
C ARG A 608 26.96 -4.25 -14.37
N LYS A 609 26.72 -4.51 -13.09
CA LYS A 609 27.54 -4.01 -11.98
C LYS A 609 28.93 -4.66 -12.00
N PHE A 610 29.00 -5.98 -12.20
CA PHE A 610 30.24 -6.74 -12.37
C PHE A 610 31.13 -6.14 -13.45
N GLN A 611 30.57 -5.88 -14.64
CA GLN A 611 31.34 -5.30 -15.75
C GLN A 611 31.92 -3.92 -15.42
N ARG A 612 31.19 -3.08 -14.69
CA ARG A 612 31.67 -1.76 -14.25
C ARG A 612 32.73 -1.85 -13.15
N PHE A 613 32.57 -2.81 -12.24
CA PHE A 613 33.44 -2.98 -11.10
C PHE A 613 34.83 -3.49 -11.51
N TYR A 614 34.88 -4.50 -12.38
CA TYR A 614 36.15 -5.09 -12.83
C TYR A 614 36.79 -4.37 -14.02
N ASN A 615 36.07 -3.46 -14.68
CA ASN A 615 36.60 -2.67 -15.79
C ASN A 615 36.36 -1.16 -15.59
N PRO A 616 36.89 -0.55 -14.51
CA PRO A 616 36.58 0.84 -14.13
C PRO A 616 37.05 1.87 -15.16
N ASP A 617 38.10 1.58 -15.92
CA ASP A 617 38.70 2.48 -16.91
C ASP A 617 38.02 2.40 -18.30
N VAL A 618 37.12 1.42 -18.50
CA VAL A 618 36.43 1.25 -19.78
C VAL A 618 35.27 2.24 -19.88
N LYS A 619 35.41 3.25 -20.75
CA LYS A 619 34.40 4.31 -20.96
C LYS A 619 33.01 3.79 -21.32
N GLN A 620 32.93 2.66 -22.01
CA GLN A 620 31.68 2.00 -22.39
C GLN A 620 31.74 0.52 -22.00
N PRO A 621 31.45 0.19 -20.73
CA PRO A 621 31.53 -1.18 -20.25
C PRO A 621 30.51 -2.07 -20.97
N ALA A 622 30.73 -3.37 -20.92
CA ALA A 622 29.77 -4.34 -21.44
C ALA A 622 28.41 -4.18 -20.72
N THR A 623 27.34 -4.00 -21.51
CA THR A 623 25.97 -3.79 -20.98
C THR A 623 24.91 -4.59 -21.72
N GLU A 624 25.29 -5.26 -22.80
CA GLU A 624 24.41 -6.05 -23.67
C GLU A 624 24.24 -7.48 -23.13
N PHE A 625 23.21 -8.17 -23.59
CA PHE A 625 22.89 -9.52 -23.16
C PHE A 625 22.60 -10.40 -24.36
N VAL A 626 22.95 -11.67 -24.22
CA VAL A 626 22.51 -12.72 -25.15
C VAL A 626 21.43 -13.56 -24.46
N SER A 627 20.35 -13.82 -25.19
CA SER A 627 19.32 -14.81 -24.85
C SER A 627 19.06 -15.66 -26.10
N PHE A 628 18.19 -16.67 -25.99
CA PHE A 628 17.96 -17.63 -27.07
C PHE A 628 16.52 -17.64 -27.55
N THR A 629 16.31 -18.11 -28.78
CA THR A 629 14.97 -18.38 -29.31
C THR A 629 14.22 -19.35 -28.39
N ASN A 630 12.91 -19.14 -28.27
CA ASN A 630 11.98 -19.87 -27.38
C ASN A 630 12.14 -19.62 -25.87
N SER A 631 13.06 -18.75 -25.44
CA SER A 631 13.30 -18.46 -24.02
C SER A 631 12.12 -17.81 -23.29
N PHE A 632 12.04 -18.06 -21.98
CA PHE A 632 11.15 -17.36 -21.07
C PHE A 632 11.85 -17.06 -19.74
N HIS A 633 12.13 -15.79 -19.49
CA HIS A 633 12.85 -15.34 -18.29
C HIS A 633 12.02 -14.43 -17.37
N GLY A 634 10.81 -14.04 -17.77
CA GLY A 634 9.91 -13.29 -16.90
C GLY A 634 9.02 -12.28 -17.62
N ARG A 635 8.43 -11.38 -16.84
CA ARG A 635 7.41 -10.42 -17.31
C ARG A 635 7.63 -8.99 -16.84
N THR A 636 8.65 -8.72 -16.04
CA THR A 636 9.12 -7.36 -15.72
C THR A 636 9.93 -6.79 -16.89
N MET A 637 10.06 -5.47 -17.02
CA MET A 637 10.63 -4.85 -18.24
C MET A 637 12.03 -5.35 -18.65
N GLY A 638 12.90 -5.72 -17.71
CA GLY A 638 14.22 -6.30 -18.00
C GLY A 638 14.14 -7.78 -18.34
N ALA A 639 13.49 -8.58 -17.49
CA ALA A 639 13.33 -10.02 -17.71
C ALA A 639 12.47 -10.34 -18.96
N LEU A 640 11.52 -9.47 -19.28
CA LEU A 640 10.70 -9.51 -20.49
C LEU A 640 11.55 -9.23 -21.72
N ALA A 641 12.54 -8.33 -21.64
CA ALA A 641 13.48 -8.10 -22.73
C ALA A 641 14.33 -9.34 -23.06
N LEU A 642 14.59 -10.20 -22.07
CA LEU A 642 15.24 -11.50 -22.27
C LEU A 642 14.30 -12.60 -22.77
N THR A 643 12.98 -12.39 -22.79
CA THR A 643 11.99 -13.39 -23.22
C THR A 643 11.75 -13.30 -24.72
N SER A 644 12.09 -14.33 -25.50
CA SER A 644 12.15 -14.19 -26.96
C SER A 644 10.79 -14.01 -27.65
N LYS A 645 9.71 -14.57 -27.08
CA LYS A 645 8.38 -14.61 -27.70
C LYS A 645 7.85 -13.19 -27.94
N GLU A 646 7.77 -12.79 -29.21
CA GLU A 646 7.46 -11.43 -29.63
C GLU A 646 6.14 -10.89 -29.07
N HIS A 647 5.06 -11.69 -29.11
CA HIS A 647 3.74 -11.29 -28.60
C HIS A 647 3.71 -10.94 -27.10
N TYR A 648 4.72 -11.37 -26.33
CA TYR A 648 4.87 -10.93 -24.93
C TYR A 648 5.58 -9.59 -24.82
N ARG A 649 6.47 -9.24 -25.76
CA ARG A 649 7.31 -8.04 -25.73
C ARG A 649 6.69 -6.87 -26.47
N SER A 650 6.24 -7.07 -27.71
CA SER A 650 5.83 -5.98 -28.62
C SER A 650 4.77 -5.02 -28.07
N PRO A 651 3.80 -5.44 -27.22
CA PRO A 651 2.86 -4.50 -26.62
C PRO A 651 3.47 -3.50 -25.61
N PHE A 652 4.70 -3.77 -25.15
CA PHE A 652 5.39 -2.98 -24.11
C PHE A 652 6.69 -2.35 -24.61
N GLU A 653 6.95 -2.38 -25.92
CA GLU A 653 8.17 -1.82 -26.46
C GLU A 653 8.19 -0.27 -26.37
N PRO A 654 9.37 0.35 -26.09
CA PRO A 654 10.66 -0.31 -25.91
C PRO A 654 10.81 -0.96 -24.51
N VAL A 655 11.16 -2.25 -24.51
CA VAL A 655 11.66 -2.96 -23.32
C VAL A 655 13.14 -2.61 -23.07
N MET A 656 13.78 -3.17 -22.04
CA MET A 656 15.21 -2.93 -21.79
C MET A 656 16.05 -3.18 -23.06
N PRO A 657 16.81 -2.18 -23.55
CA PRO A 657 17.59 -2.34 -24.78
C PRO A 657 18.85 -3.18 -24.56
N GLY A 658 19.43 -3.62 -25.68
CA GLY A 658 20.71 -4.34 -25.72
C GLY A 658 20.59 -5.84 -25.47
N VAL A 659 19.48 -6.48 -25.88
CA VAL A 659 19.33 -7.94 -25.87
C VAL A 659 19.33 -8.46 -27.30
N THR A 660 20.18 -9.46 -27.57
CA THR A 660 20.22 -10.18 -28.85
C THR A 660 19.76 -11.62 -28.65
N PHE A 661 18.86 -12.09 -29.51
CA PHE A 661 18.39 -13.48 -29.52
C PHE A 661 19.14 -14.31 -30.55
N LEU A 662 19.76 -15.40 -30.11
CA LEU A 662 20.36 -16.40 -30.99
C LEU A 662 19.53 -17.68 -31.03
N GLU A 663 19.72 -18.51 -32.05
CA GLU A 663 19.08 -19.82 -32.08
C GLU A 663 19.59 -20.70 -30.93
N TYR A 664 18.67 -21.29 -30.16
CA TYR A 664 19.01 -22.19 -29.07
C TYR A 664 19.78 -23.42 -29.60
N GLY A 665 20.97 -23.67 -29.05
CA GLY A 665 21.86 -24.74 -29.50
C GLY A 665 22.92 -24.33 -30.53
N ASN A 666 22.86 -23.12 -31.09
CA ASN A 666 23.84 -22.64 -32.07
C ASN A 666 25.11 -22.10 -31.35
N ALA A 667 26.08 -22.99 -31.13
CA ALA A 667 27.31 -22.70 -30.40
C ALA A 667 28.22 -21.73 -31.16
N GLU A 668 28.30 -21.85 -32.48
CA GLU A 668 29.15 -21.05 -33.35
C GLU A 668 28.73 -19.58 -33.32
N ALA A 669 27.44 -19.30 -33.58
CA ALA A 669 26.91 -17.94 -33.56
C ALA A 669 27.05 -17.30 -32.16
N ALA A 670 26.87 -18.09 -31.09
CA ALA A 670 27.06 -17.60 -29.73
C ALA A 670 28.51 -17.21 -29.46
N LYS A 671 29.48 -18.07 -29.82
CA LYS A 671 30.92 -17.76 -29.68
C LYS A 671 31.31 -16.48 -30.43
N GLU A 672 30.86 -16.34 -31.67
CA GLU A 672 31.15 -15.16 -32.49
C GLU A 672 30.58 -13.87 -31.91
N LEU A 673 29.32 -13.89 -31.46
CA LEU A 673 28.66 -12.72 -30.87
C LEU A 673 29.27 -12.34 -29.52
N ILE A 674 29.53 -13.32 -28.65
CA ILE A 674 30.13 -13.08 -27.33
C ILE A 674 31.52 -12.47 -27.48
N LYS A 675 32.34 -12.99 -28.40
CA LYS A 675 33.71 -12.50 -28.64
C LYS A 675 33.76 -11.09 -29.22
N SER A 676 32.82 -10.75 -30.10
CA SER A 676 32.82 -9.48 -30.86
C SER A 676 32.02 -8.36 -30.20
N GLY A 677 31.03 -8.72 -29.37
CA GLY A 677 30.06 -7.80 -28.78
C GLY A 677 30.45 -7.24 -27.42
N LYS A 678 29.61 -6.35 -26.87
CA LYS A 678 29.76 -5.77 -25.52
C LYS A 678 28.89 -6.50 -24.51
N ILE A 679 29.02 -7.83 -24.49
CA ILE A 679 28.14 -8.74 -23.77
C ILE A 679 28.50 -8.79 -22.29
N ALA A 680 27.60 -8.32 -21.42
CA ALA A 680 27.73 -8.40 -19.98
C ALA A 680 27.44 -9.82 -19.48
N ALA A 681 26.40 -10.47 -20.03
CA ALA A 681 26.03 -11.83 -19.68
C ALA A 681 25.23 -12.56 -20.76
N VAL A 682 25.31 -13.89 -20.73
CA VAL A 682 24.55 -14.83 -21.55
C VAL A 682 23.55 -15.55 -20.68
N PHE A 683 22.25 -15.39 -20.94
CA PHE A 683 21.16 -16.05 -20.22
C PHE A 683 20.71 -17.29 -20.99
N VAL A 684 20.70 -18.45 -20.34
CA VAL A 684 20.25 -19.71 -20.94
C VAL A 684 19.53 -20.58 -19.92
N GLU A 685 18.41 -21.18 -20.33
CA GLU A 685 17.76 -22.26 -19.57
C GLU A 685 18.48 -23.58 -19.94
N PRO A 686 19.03 -24.39 -19.01
CA PRO A 686 19.57 -25.70 -19.35
C PRO A 686 18.54 -26.62 -20.04
N ILE A 687 17.27 -26.48 -19.65
CA ILE A 687 16.12 -27.06 -20.33
C ILE A 687 15.04 -25.98 -20.46
N GLN A 688 14.72 -25.59 -21.70
CA GLN A 688 13.68 -24.60 -21.98
C GLN A 688 12.30 -25.16 -21.69
N GLY A 689 11.65 -24.68 -20.63
CA GLY A 689 10.34 -25.22 -20.22
C GLY A 689 9.19 -24.70 -21.07
N GLU A 690 8.98 -23.37 -21.05
CA GLU A 690 7.93 -22.70 -21.86
C GLU A 690 8.23 -22.77 -23.37
N GLY A 691 9.51 -22.91 -23.72
CA GLY A 691 10.01 -22.99 -25.10
C GLY A 691 9.67 -24.29 -25.82
N GLY A 692 9.18 -25.31 -25.10
CA GLY A 692 8.78 -26.59 -25.70
C GLY A 692 9.56 -27.80 -25.20
N ILE A 693 10.16 -27.73 -24.01
CA ILE A 693 10.91 -28.83 -23.37
C ILE A 693 12.16 -29.22 -24.17
N TYR A 694 12.86 -28.23 -24.72
CA TYR A 694 14.14 -28.44 -25.41
C TYR A 694 15.29 -28.47 -24.40
N SER A 695 16.03 -29.58 -24.37
CA SER A 695 17.23 -29.72 -23.54
C SER A 695 18.44 -29.18 -24.30
N ALA A 696 19.33 -28.46 -23.61
CA ALA A 696 20.63 -28.13 -24.17
C ALA A 696 21.43 -29.41 -24.46
N THR A 697 22.43 -29.31 -25.34
CA THR A 697 23.51 -30.30 -25.42
C THR A 697 24.65 -29.89 -24.49
N LYS A 698 25.46 -30.87 -24.05
CA LYS A 698 26.64 -30.60 -23.23
C LYS A 698 27.64 -29.72 -23.99
N GLU A 699 27.82 -30.00 -25.27
CA GLU A 699 28.72 -29.29 -26.17
C GLU A 699 28.32 -27.83 -26.31
N PHE A 700 27.02 -27.55 -26.40
CA PHE A 700 26.50 -26.18 -26.47
C PHE A 700 26.75 -25.42 -25.17
N LEU A 701 26.43 -25.98 -23.99
CA LEU A 701 26.68 -25.29 -22.73
C LEU A 701 28.18 -25.09 -22.46
N GLN A 702 29.02 -26.07 -22.80
CA GLN A 702 30.48 -25.95 -22.68
C GLN A 702 31.03 -24.87 -23.62
N ALA A 703 30.48 -24.76 -24.83
CA ALA A 703 30.80 -23.68 -25.77
C ALA A 703 30.46 -22.30 -25.20
N LEU A 704 29.27 -22.13 -24.60
CA LEU A 704 28.88 -20.88 -23.95
C LEU A 704 29.80 -20.54 -22.78
N ARG A 705 30.13 -21.51 -21.93
CA ARG A 705 31.04 -21.34 -20.79
C ARG A 705 32.40 -20.84 -21.25
N SER A 706 33.01 -21.54 -22.20
CA SER A 706 34.33 -21.19 -22.73
C SER A 706 34.33 -19.80 -23.38
N ALA A 707 33.31 -19.48 -24.17
CA ALA A 707 33.17 -18.16 -24.79
C ALA A 707 33.01 -17.02 -23.76
N CYS A 708 32.23 -17.25 -22.70
CA CYS A 708 32.06 -16.28 -21.62
C CYS A 708 33.36 -16.05 -20.87
N ASP A 709 34.12 -17.12 -20.59
CA ASP A 709 35.42 -17.02 -19.91
C ASP A 709 36.44 -16.26 -20.75
N ASP A 710 36.52 -16.55 -22.05
CA ASP A 710 37.44 -15.87 -22.98
C ASP A 710 37.12 -14.36 -23.14
N ALA A 711 35.84 -14.00 -23.13
CA ALA A 711 35.39 -12.61 -23.32
C ALA A 711 35.22 -11.81 -22.02
N GLY A 712 35.31 -12.47 -20.85
CA GLY A 712 35.00 -11.85 -19.56
C GLY A 712 33.50 -11.57 -19.34
N SER A 713 32.61 -12.19 -20.12
CA SER A 713 31.15 -12.17 -19.91
C SER A 713 30.75 -13.16 -18.82
N LEU A 714 29.58 -12.95 -18.20
CA LEU A 714 29.03 -13.92 -17.23
C LEU A 714 28.10 -14.93 -17.91
N LEU A 715 28.15 -16.19 -17.49
CA LEU A 715 27.15 -17.19 -17.88
C LEU A 715 26.06 -17.28 -16.81
N VAL A 716 24.80 -17.12 -17.22
CA VAL A 716 23.65 -17.17 -16.32
C VAL A 716 22.76 -18.37 -16.68
N PHE A 717 22.56 -19.27 -15.73
CA PHE A 717 21.60 -20.36 -15.86
C PHE A 717 20.27 -19.98 -15.19
N ASP A 718 19.22 -19.92 -16.00
CA ASP A 718 17.86 -19.84 -15.49
C ASP A 718 17.37 -21.26 -15.17
N GLU A 719 17.47 -21.60 -13.89
CA GLU A 719 17.02 -22.88 -13.33
C GLU A 719 15.69 -22.76 -12.59
N VAL A 720 14.94 -21.66 -12.80
CA VAL A 720 13.65 -21.41 -12.13
C VAL A 720 12.69 -22.59 -12.32
N GLN A 721 12.68 -23.21 -13.50
CA GLN A 721 11.79 -24.32 -13.82
C GLN A 721 12.45 -25.70 -13.84
N CYS A 722 13.71 -25.80 -14.25
CA CYS A 722 14.40 -27.07 -14.44
C CYS A 722 15.28 -27.50 -13.25
N GLY A 723 15.55 -26.61 -12.29
CA GLY A 723 16.30 -26.93 -11.07
C GLY A 723 15.46 -27.60 -9.98
N LEU A 724 16.04 -27.69 -8.79
CA LEU A 724 15.45 -28.27 -7.58
C LEU A 724 14.85 -29.66 -7.79
N GLY A 725 15.66 -30.57 -8.30
CA GLY A 725 15.29 -31.99 -8.41
C GLY A 725 14.50 -32.35 -9.66
N ARG A 726 14.01 -31.39 -10.44
CA ARG A 726 13.08 -31.62 -11.56
C ARG A 726 13.64 -32.57 -12.62
N THR A 727 14.93 -32.48 -12.91
CA THR A 727 15.64 -33.33 -13.87
C THR A 727 16.14 -34.65 -13.27
N GLY A 728 15.95 -34.85 -11.96
CA GLY A 728 16.58 -35.93 -11.20
C GLY A 728 17.97 -35.58 -10.67
N TYR A 729 18.48 -34.38 -10.97
CA TYR A 729 19.62 -33.73 -10.33
C TYR A 729 19.12 -32.60 -9.44
N LEU A 730 19.89 -32.20 -8.42
CA LEU A 730 19.47 -31.07 -7.60
C LEU A 730 19.41 -29.81 -8.44
N TRP A 731 20.44 -29.60 -9.28
CA TRP A 731 20.47 -28.56 -10.30
C TRP A 731 20.60 -29.19 -11.68
N ALA A 732 19.83 -28.73 -12.65
CA ALA A 732 19.82 -29.26 -14.01
C ALA A 732 21.21 -29.20 -14.68
N HIS A 733 22.01 -28.16 -14.40
CA HIS A 733 23.35 -28.05 -14.97
C HIS A 733 24.32 -29.17 -14.56
N GLU A 734 24.08 -29.84 -13.43
CA GLU A 734 24.90 -30.96 -12.97
C GLU A 734 24.88 -32.13 -13.98
N ALA A 735 23.77 -32.31 -14.70
CA ALA A 735 23.65 -33.30 -15.75
C ALA A 735 24.62 -33.06 -16.93
N TYR A 736 25.09 -31.82 -17.08
CA TYR A 736 25.97 -31.38 -18.18
C TYR A 736 27.41 -31.19 -17.72
N GLY A 737 27.65 -31.02 -16.42
CA GLY A 737 28.98 -30.75 -15.86
C GLY A 737 29.52 -29.37 -16.23
N VAL A 738 28.65 -28.38 -16.43
CA VAL A 738 29.00 -26.99 -16.75
C VAL A 738 28.54 -26.09 -15.60
N ILE A 739 29.43 -25.28 -15.07
CA ILE A 739 29.15 -24.40 -13.92
C ILE A 739 28.88 -22.96 -14.41
N PRO A 740 27.74 -22.33 -14.04
CA PRO A 740 27.48 -20.93 -14.39
C PRO A 740 28.17 -19.96 -13.42
N ASP A 741 28.09 -18.67 -13.73
CA ASP A 741 28.48 -17.60 -12.80
C ASP A 741 27.37 -17.19 -11.86
N ILE A 742 26.15 -17.25 -12.40
CA ILE A 742 24.91 -16.87 -11.74
C ILE A 742 23.89 -17.96 -12.06
N MET A 743 23.15 -18.41 -11.06
CA MET A 743 21.99 -19.29 -11.23
C MET A 743 20.76 -18.65 -10.60
N THR A 744 19.66 -18.59 -11.33
CA THR A 744 18.39 -18.07 -10.82
C THR A 744 17.41 -19.20 -10.50
N LEU A 745 16.77 -19.10 -9.33
CA LEU A 745 15.85 -20.11 -8.78
C LEU A 745 14.54 -19.44 -8.37
N ALA A 746 13.43 -20.17 -8.40
CA ALA A 746 12.15 -19.79 -7.79
C ALA A 746 11.24 -21.03 -7.70
N LYS A 747 9.97 -20.91 -8.08
CA LYS A 747 8.98 -21.99 -8.25
C LYS A 747 9.05 -23.05 -7.13
N PRO A 748 9.69 -24.23 -7.28
CA PRO A 748 9.64 -25.24 -6.23
C PRO A 748 10.36 -24.85 -4.94
N LEU A 749 11.19 -23.80 -4.94
CA LEU A 749 12.04 -23.44 -3.80
C LEU A 749 11.28 -23.39 -2.46
N ALA A 750 10.09 -22.79 -2.39
CA ALA A 750 9.26 -22.77 -1.18
C ALA A 750 7.92 -23.52 -1.33
N GLY A 751 7.81 -24.44 -2.30
CA GLY A 751 6.66 -25.35 -2.39
C GLY A 751 5.30 -24.65 -2.53
N GLY A 752 5.24 -23.50 -3.20
CA GLY A 752 4.01 -22.73 -3.43
C GLY A 752 3.98 -21.33 -2.83
N LEU A 753 4.86 -21.01 -1.87
CA LEU A 753 5.02 -19.64 -1.39
C LEU A 753 5.95 -18.81 -2.32
N PRO A 754 5.71 -17.49 -2.48
CA PRO A 754 6.55 -16.65 -3.34
C PRO A 754 7.98 -16.52 -2.79
N ILE A 755 8.94 -17.04 -3.54
CA ILE A 755 10.37 -16.84 -3.32
C ILE A 755 11.11 -16.99 -4.64
N GLY A 756 12.17 -16.22 -4.81
CA GLY A 756 13.21 -16.45 -5.80
C GLY A 756 14.59 -16.32 -5.15
N ALA A 757 15.63 -16.78 -5.84
CA ALA A 757 17.01 -16.65 -5.39
C ALA A 757 17.95 -16.47 -6.57
N VAL A 758 19.03 -15.74 -6.35
CA VAL A 758 20.16 -15.56 -7.25
C VAL A 758 21.39 -16.08 -6.53
N LEU A 759 21.88 -17.22 -6.99
CA LEU A 759 23.08 -17.87 -6.50
C LEU A 759 24.25 -17.38 -7.34
N VAL A 760 25.28 -16.84 -6.71
CA VAL A 760 26.42 -16.22 -7.40
C VAL A 760 27.75 -16.70 -6.85
N SER A 761 28.75 -16.79 -7.73
CA SER A 761 30.15 -16.94 -7.33
C SER A 761 30.68 -15.71 -6.61
N GLU A 762 31.75 -15.87 -5.82
CA GLU A 762 32.35 -14.79 -5.03
C GLU A 762 32.83 -13.65 -5.94
N ARG A 763 33.32 -13.97 -7.16
CA ARG A 763 33.72 -12.93 -8.13
C ARG A 763 32.58 -11.98 -8.47
N VAL A 764 31.35 -12.49 -8.60
CA VAL A 764 30.16 -11.68 -8.88
C VAL A 764 29.71 -10.96 -7.61
N ALA A 765 29.69 -11.66 -6.46
CA ALA A 765 29.27 -11.07 -5.18
C ALA A 765 30.13 -9.88 -4.77
N ALA A 766 31.45 -9.96 -4.96
CA ALA A 766 32.41 -8.90 -4.61
C ALA A 766 32.16 -7.57 -5.36
N ALA A 767 31.46 -7.60 -6.50
CA ALA A 767 31.10 -6.40 -7.23
C ALA A 767 29.86 -5.68 -6.68
N ILE A 768 29.07 -6.33 -5.83
CA ILE A 768 27.78 -5.82 -5.33
C ILE A 768 27.96 -5.22 -3.94
N ASN A 769 27.58 -3.95 -3.79
CA ASN A 769 27.71 -3.20 -2.53
C ASN A 769 26.35 -2.94 -1.89
N TYR A 770 26.36 -2.57 -0.60
CA TYR A 770 25.17 -2.13 0.11
C TYR A 770 24.46 -1.00 -0.65
N GLY A 771 23.16 -1.16 -0.88
CA GLY A 771 22.32 -0.20 -1.60
C GLY A 771 22.23 -0.40 -3.13
N ASP A 772 23.07 -1.24 -3.75
CA ASP A 772 22.98 -1.51 -5.21
C ASP A 772 21.69 -2.25 -5.59
N HIS A 773 21.13 -3.04 -4.67
CA HIS A 773 19.88 -3.77 -4.82
C HIS A 773 19.21 -3.99 -3.46
N GLY A 774 17.89 -4.16 -3.44
CA GLY A 774 17.13 -4.53 -2.24
C GLY A 774 15.72 -4.97 -2.57
N SER A 775 15.07 -5.62 -1.62
CA SER A 775 13.66 -6.02 -1.70
C SER A 775 13.06 -6.07 -0.30
N THR A 776 11.80 -5.66 -0.17
CA THR A 776 11.10 -5.63 1.12
C THR A 776 10.95 -7.07 1.64
N PHE A 777 10.21 -7.91 0.92
CA PHE A 777 9.78 -9.23 1.40
C PHE A 777 10.77 -10.37 1.15
N ALA A 778 11.76 -10.15 0.28
CA ALA A 778 12.64 -11.21 -0.16
C ALA A 778 13.46 -11.79 0.99
N GLY A 779 13.48 -13.11 1.09
CA GLY A 779 14.19 -13.81 2.17
C GLY A 779 13.51 -13.67 3.53
N GLY A 780 12.20 -13.42 3.57
CA GLY A 780 11.44 -13.38 4.83
C GLY A 780 11.49 -14.71 5.60
N PRO A 781 11.53 -14.69 6.95
CA PRO A 781 11.71 -15.90 7.77
C PRO A 781 10.70 -17.02 7.45
N LEU A 782 9.43 -16.68 7.22
CA LEU A 782 8.37 -17.63 6.88
C LEU A 782 8.66 -18.41 5.59
N VAL A 783 8.96 -17.68 4.52
CA VAL A 783 9.21 -18.28 3.20
C VAL A 783 10.52 -19.04 3.17
N CYS A 784 11.52 -18.59 3.95
CA CYS A 784 12.80 -19.31 4.08
C CYS A 784 12.65 -20.62 4.86
N SER A 785 11.88 -20.65 5.95
CA SER A 785 11.60 -21.89 6.68
C SER A 785 10.86 -22.91 5.80
N ALA A 786 9.86 -22.45 5.03
CA ALA A 786 9.18 -23.28 4.05
C ALA A 786 10.14 -23.84 2.99
N ALA A 787 11.08 -23.02 2.51
CA ALA A 787 12.06 -23.44 1.51
C ALA A 787 13.09 -24.44 2.05
N ILE A 788 13.51 -24.29 3.31
CA ILE A 788 14.36 -25.27 4.00
C ILE A 788 13.67 -26.63 4.02
N ALA A 789 12.39 -26.70 4.40
CA ALA A 789 11.65 -27.96 4.43
C ALA A 789 11.56 -28.65 3.06
N VAL A 790 11.43 -27.87 1.98
CA VAL A 790 11.47 -28.40 0.61
C VAL A 790 12.86 -28.90 0.24
N LEU A 791 13.88 -28.07 0.45
CA LEU A 791 15.26 -28.37 0.08
C LEU A 791 15.79 -29.60 0.82
N ASP A 792 15.54 -29.72 2.13
CA ASP A 792 15.97 -30.86 2.96
C ASP A 792 15.34 -32.19 2.54
N LYS A 793 14.18 -32.15 1.87
CA LYS A 793 13.54 -33.34 1.29
C LYS A 793 14.08 -33.66 -0.10
N ILE A 794 14.12 -32.66 -0.98
CA ILE A 794 14.49 -32.85 -2.38
C ILE A 794 15.97 -33.23 -2.51
N SER A 795 16.86 -32.63 -1.72
CA SER A 795 18.32 -32.85 -1.79
C SER A 795 18.77 -34.25 -1.35
N ARG A 796 17.89 -35.08 -0.79
CA ARG A 796 18.25 -36.44 -0.37
C ARG A 796 18.61 -37.29 -1.59
N PRO A 797 19.78 -37.98 -1.61
CA PRO A 797 20.20 -38.78 -2.76
C PRO A 797 19.16 -39.80 -3.22
N GLY A 798 18.49 -40.48 -2.27
CA GLY A 798 17.42 -41.43 -2.60
C GLY A 798 16.18 -40.79 -3.22
N PHE A 799 15.88 -39.53 -2.90
CA PHE A 799 14.77 -38.79 -3.51
C PHE A 799 15.08 -38.44 -4.97
N LEU A 800 16.25 -37.89 -5.24
CA LEU A 800 16.70 -37.52 -6.60
C LEU A 800 16.85 -38.76 -7.50
N ALA A 801 17.41 -39.86 -6.97
CA ALA A 801 17.49 -41.13 -7.69
C ALA A 801 16.10 -41.65 -8.09
N ASN A 802 15.12 -41.56 -7.19
CA ASN A 802 13.74 -41.93 -7.48
C ASN A 802 13.11 -41.04 -8.56
N VAL A 803 13.35 -39.72 -8.54
CA VAL A 803 12.88 -38.81 -9.62
C VAL A 803 13.51 -39.20 -10.96
N SER A 804 14.80 -39.49 -10.99
CA SER A 804 15.50 -39.96 -12.20
C SER A 804 14.90 -41.26 -12.73
N GLN A 805 14.65 -42.24 -11.87
CA GLN A 805 14.03 -43.52 -12.23
C GLN A 805 12.62 -43.32 -12.79
N LYS A 806 11.77 -42.58 -12.08
CA LYS A 806 10.39 -42.29 -12.50
C LYS A 806 10.32 -41.51 -13.80
N GLY A 807 11.24 -40.56 -14.01
CA GLY A 807 11.35 -39.83 -15.28
C GLY A 807 11.71 -40.74 -16.47
N LYS A 808 12.68 -41.65 -16.29
CA LYS A 808 13.03 -42.65 -17.31
C LYS A 808 11.88 -43.60 -17.59
N TYR A 809 11.25 -44.13 -16.54
CA TYR A 809 10.10 -45.02 -16.63
C TYR A 809 8.94 -44.34 -17.37
N PHE A 810 8.52 -43.14 -16.95
CA PHE A 810 7.39 -42.44 -17.56
C PHE A 810 7.64 -42.06 -19.02
N LYS A 811 8.86 -41.60 -19.35
CA LYS A 811 9.23 -41.32 -20.74
C LYS A 811 9.18 -42.58 -21.60
N GLY A 812 9.65 -43.72 -21.08
CA GLY A 812 9.55 -45.02 -21.75
C GLY A 812 8.10 -45.44 -21.98
N LEU A 813 7.27 -45.35 -20.93
CA LEU A 813 5.85 -45.68 -20.98
C LEU A 813 5.08 -44.82 -21.99
N LEU A 814 5.35 -43.51 -22.05
CA LEU A 814 4.74 -42.61 -23.02
C LEU A 814 5.17 -42.95 -24.45
N LYS A 815 6.44 -43.30 -24.68
CA LYS A 815 6.91 -43.75 -26.00
C LYS A 815 6.24 -45.05 -26.43
N GLU A 816 6.10 -46.00 -25.52
CA GLU A 816 5.44 -47.28 -25.77
C GLU A 816 3.96 -47.08 -26.12
N LYS A 817 3.21 -46.37 -25.26
CA LYS A 817 1.75 -46.19 -25.45
C LYS A 817 1.40 -45.26 -26.60
N LEU A 818 2.16 -44.19 -26.80
CA LEU A 818 1.80 -43.12 -27.74
C LEU A 818 2.56 -43.18 -29.07
N GLY A 819 3.66 -43.93 -29.15
CA GLY A 819 4.53 -43.96 -30.33
C GLY A 819 3.88 -44.48 -31.61
N GLY A 820 2.79 -45.25 -31.50
CA GLY A 820 1.99 -45.68 -32.64
C GLY A 820 1.00 -44.63 -33.16
N ASN A 821 0.85 -43.49 -32.48
CA ASN A 821 -0.08 -42.44 -32.90
C ASN A 821 0.58 -41.51 -33.93
N PRO A 822 -0.02 -41.32 -35.13
CA PRO A 822 0.60 -40.53 -36.21
C PRO A 822 0.74 -39.04 -35.88
N HIS A 823 0.01 -38.52 -34.90
CA HIS A 823 0.09 -37.12 -34.47
C HIS A 823 1.23 -36.86 -33.50
N VAL A 824 1.86 -37.89 -32.92
CA VAL A 824 2.97 -37.74 -31.97
C VAL A 824 4.30 -37.71 -32.73
N LYS A 825 4.98 -36.57 -32.72
CA LYS A 825 6.29 -36.39 -33.37
C LYS A 825 7.45 -36.83 -32.50
N GLU A 826 7.43 -36.44 -31.23
CA GLU A 826 8.53 -36.69 -30.32
C GLU A 826 8.07 -36.72 -28.85
N VAL A 827 8.66 -37.61 -28.06
CA VAL A 827 8.61 -37.55 -26.60
C VAL A 827 10.02 -37.26 -26.05
N ARG A 828 10.19 -36.08 -25.45
CA ARG A 828 11.48 -35.54 -24.99
C ARG A 828 11.44 -35.05 -23.54
N GLY A 829 12.60 -34.62 -23.05
CA GLY A 829 12.79 -34.16 -21.67
C GLY A 829 13.69 -35.08 -20.84
N LEU A 830 13.97 -34.63 -19.61
CA LEU A 830 14.86 -35.25 -18.63
C LEU A 830 14.19 -35.21 -17.25
N GLY A 831 14.27 -36.30 -16.47
CA GLY A 831 13.55 -36.40 -15.19
C GLY A 831 12.04 -36.25 -15.36
N LEU A 832 11.40 -35.46 -14.50
CA LEU A 832 9.95 -35.19 -14.52
C LEU A 832 9.62 -33.82 -15.14
N ILE A 833 10.35 -33.42 -16.17
CA ILE A 833 9.98 -32.34 -17.11
C ILE A 833 9.94 -32.93 -18.53
N ILE A 834 8.74 -33.27 -19.00
CA ILE A 834 8.52 -34.06 -20.21
C ILE A 834 7.66 -33.29 -21.20
N GLY A 835 8.02 -33.35 -22.48
CA GLY A 835 7.28 -32.78 -23.59
C GLY A 835 6.87 -33.86 -24.58
N ILE A 836 5.63 -33.80 -25.04
CA ILE A 836 5.12 -34.61 -26.16
C ILE A 836 4.79 -33.64 -27.28
N GLU A 837 5.62 -33.60 -28.32
CA GLU A 837 5.37 -32.77 -29.49
C GLU A 837 4.36 -33.42 -30.41
N LEU A 838 3.37 -32.62 -30.80
CA LEU A 838 2.35 -33.01 -31.76
C LEU A 838 2.58 -32.32 -33.10
N ASP A 839 2.03 -32.93 -34.16
CA ASP A 839 1.95 -32.33 -35.49
C ASP A 839 0.95 -31.16 -35.58
N ALA A 840 0.10 -31.00 -34.56
CA ALA A 840 -0.95 -29.99 -34.47
C ALA A 840 -1.01 -29.34 -33.07
N SER A 841 -2.01 -28.47 -32.86
CA SER A 841 -2.25 -27.83 -31.56
C SER A 841 -2.52 -28.86 -30.46
N ALA A 842 -1.90 -28.65 -29.29
CA ALA A 842 -2.08 -29.48 -28.09
C ALA A 842 -3.31 -29.08 -27.26
N SER A 843 -3.93 -27.92 -27.52
CA SER A 843 -5.08 -27.43 -26.74
C SER A 843 -6.26 -28.41 -26.69
N PRO A 844 -6.67 -29.08 -27.79
CA PRO A 844 -7.75 -30.08 -27.74
C PRO A 844 -7.41 -31.28 -26.84
N VAL A 845 -6.15 -31.71 -26.81
CA VAL A 845 -5.69 -32.80 -25.95
C VAL A 845 -5.70 -32.38 -24.49
N VAL A 846 -5.30 -31.15 -24.19
CA VAL A 846 -5.38 -30.56 -22.84
C VAL A 846 -6.84 -30.50 -22.36
N GLU A 847 -7.76 -30.07 -23.23
CA GLU A 847 -9.19 -30.03 -22.91
C GLU A 847 -9.75 -31.44 -22.66
N ALA A 848 -9.45 -32.40 -23.53
CA ALA A 848 -9.89 -33.79 -23.40
C ALA A 848 -9.34 -34.43 -22.12
N CYS A 849 -8.05 -34.24 -21.80
CA CYS A 849 -7.44 -34.75 -20.57
C CYS A 849 -8.10 -34.15 -19.34
N ARG A 850 -8.34 -32.83 -19.33
CA ARG A 850 -9.05 -32.16 -18.22
C ARG A 850 -10.44 -32.76 -18.02
N ASN A 851 -11.18 -32.98 -19.12
CA ASN A 851 -12.49 -33.62 -19.10
C ASN A 851 -12.43 -35.11 -18.68
N ALA A 852 -11.26 -35.73 -18.71
CA ALA A 852 -11.00 -37.08 -18.22
C ALA A 852 -10.38 -37.11 -16.80
N GLY A 853 -10.20 -35.96 -16.14
CA GLY A 853 -9.64 -35.87 -14.79
C GLY A 853 -8.10 -35.81 -14.74
N LEU A 854 -7.42 -35.43 -15.82
CA LEU A 854 -5.97 -35.24 -15.87
C LEU A 854 -5.64 -33.79 -16.25
N LEU A 855 -4.85 -33.10 -15.44
CA LEU A 855 -4.41 -31.72 -15.71
C LEU A 855 -3.02 -31.72 -16.32
N ILE A 856 -2.90 -31.12 -17.50
CA ILE A 856 -1.68 -31.01 -18.30
C ILE A 856 -1.58 -29.59 -18.89
N LEU A 857 -0.39 -29.22 -19.37
CA LEU A 857 -0.13 -27.88 -19.90
C LEU A 857 0.22 -27.94 -21.39
N THR A 858 0.19 -26.78 -22.04
CA THR A 858 0.85 -26.57 -23.34
C THR A 858 2.25 -25.95 -23.14
N ALA A 859 3.10 -26.09 -24.15
CA ALA A 859 4.39 -25.42 -24.29
C ALA A 859 4.74 -25.16 -25.78
N GLY A 860 5.87 -24.50 -26.02
CA GLY A 860 6.35 -24.21 -27.37
C GLY A 860 5.46 -23.22 -28.11
N LYS A 861 5.11 -23.53 -29.36
CA LYS A 861 4.16 -22.78 -30.19
C LYS A 861 2.70 -23.15 -29.89
N GLY A 862 2.45 -23.89 -28.79
CA GLY A 862 1.15 -24.45 -28.45
C GLY A 862 0.93 -25.88 -28.97
N ASN A 863 1.94 -26.49 -29.59
CA ASN A 863 1.91 -27.84 -30.16
C ASN A 863 2.59 -28.91 -29.29
N VAL A 864 3.04 -28.55 -28.07
CA VAL A 864 3.69 -29.48 -27.14
C VAL A 864 2.80 -29.67 -25.92
N VAL A 865 2.45 -30.91 -25.59
CA VAL A 865 1.89 -31.26 -24.28
C VAL A 865 3.04 -31.27 -23.27
N ARG A 866 2.93 -30.46 -22.23
CA ARG A 866 3.92 -30.34 -21.15
C ARG A 866 3.43 -31.05 -19.90
N LEU A 867 4.29 -31.93 -19.39
CA LEU A 867 4.09 -32.73 -18.19
C LEU A 867 5.18 -32.39 -17.17
N VAL A 868 4.76 -31.80 -16.07
CA VAL A 868 5.61 -31.43 -14.93
C VAL A 868 4.88 -31.81 -13.63
N PRO A 869 4.65 -33.10 -13.36
CA PRO A 869 3.93 -33.54 -12.14
C PRO A 869 4.71 -33.22 -10.86
N PRO A 870 4.10 -33.31 -9.66
CA PRO A 870 4.88 -33.34 -8.42
C PRO A 870 5.96 -34.42 -8.46
N LEU A 871 7.11 -34.18 -7.84
CA LEU A 871 8.24 -35.11 -7.80
C LEU A 871 7.92 -36.39 -7.02
N ILE A 872 6.93 -36.31 -6.14
CA ILE A 872 6.42 -37.44 -5.34
C ILE A 872 5.46 -38.37 -6.10
N ILE A 873 5.08 -38.05 -7.35
CA ILE A 873 4.13 -38.85 -8.16
C ILE A 873 4.51 -40.33 -8.18
N SER A 874 3.53 -41.23 -8.00
CA SER A 874 3.76 -42.68 -7.98
C SER A 874 3.80 -43.28 -9.38
N GLU A 875 4.37 -44.48 -9.53
CA GLU A 875 4.33 -45.21 -10.81
C GLU A 875 2.89 -45.48 -11.27
N GLN A 876 1.97 -45.81 -10.35
CA GLN A 876 0.55 -46.00 -10.70
C GLN A 876 -0.10 -44.71 -11.22
N GLU A 877 0.22 -43.56 -10.62
CA GLU A 877 -0.28 -42.26 -11.11
C GLU A 877 0.31 -41.93 -12.50
N LEU A 878 1.57 -42.29 -12.75
CA LEU A 878 2.20 -42.15 -14.07
C LEU A 878 1.53 -43.05 -15.12
N GLU A 879 1.21 -44.29 -14.77
CA GLU A 879 0.42 -45.20 -15.60
C GLU A 879 -0.96 -44.64 -15.91
N GLN A 880 -1.67 -44.14 -14.90
CA GLN A 880 -2.97 -43.49 -15.07
C GLN A 880 -2.89 -42.28 -16.01
N ALA A 881 -1.84 -41.45 -15.88
CA ALA A 881 -1.62 -40.31 -16.75
C ALA A 881 -1.37 -40.74 -18.20
N ALA A 882 -0.51 -41.73 -18.43
CA ALA A 882 -0.22 -42.25 -19.77
C ALA A 882 -1.45 -42.88 -20.43
N GLU A 883 -2.24 -43.64 -19.68
CA GLU A 883 -3.48 -44.25 -20.17
C GLU A 883 -4.54 -43.19 -20.52
N THR A 884 -4.65 -42.14 -19.70
CA THR A 884 -5.57 -41.04 -19.99
C THR A 884 -5.13 -40.24 -21.22
N LEU A 885 -3.82 -39.98 -21.37
CA LEU A 885 -3.27 -39.36 -22.58
C LEU A 885 -3.56 -40.20 -23.83
N LEU A 886 -3.37 -41.51 -23.78
CA LEU A 886 -3.67 -42.42 -24.88
C LEU A 886 -5.13 -42.31 -25.32
N ARG A 887 -6.08 -42.32 -24.37
CA ARG A 887 -7.51 -42.20 -24.65
C ARG A 887 -7.92 -40.83 -25.18
N CYS A 888 -7.25 -39.76 -24.73
CA CYS A 888 -7.56 -38.39 -25.08
C CYS A 888 -6.86 -37.91 -26.36
N LEU A 889 -5.83 -38.62 -26.81
CA LEU A 889 -5.22 -38.39 -28.12
C LEU A 889 -6.16 -38.96 -29.20
N PRO A 890 -6.52 -38.16 -30.22
CA PRO A 890 -7.39 -38.64 -31.28
C PRO A 890 -6.73 -39.81 -32.03
N ALA A 891 -7.50 -40.89 -32.24
CA ALA A 891 -7.17 -41.91 -33.22
C ALA A 891 -7.39 -41.33 -34.62
N SER A 892 -6.56 -41.75 -35.57
CA SER A 892 -6.52 -41.31 -36.97
C SER A 892 -7.91 -40.98 -37.55
N GLY A 893 -8.11 -39.75 -38.04
CA GLY A 893 -9.24 -39.42 -38.91
C GLY A 893 -10.22 -38.31 -38.48
N ASN A 894 -10.01 -37.60 -37.36
CA ASN A 894 -10.95 -36.54 -36.93
C ASN A 894 -10.30 -35.24 -36.41
N TYR A 895 -9.16 -34.83 -36.98
CA TYR A 895 -8.72 -33.43 -36.87
C TYR A 895 -9.58 -32.57 -37.81
N LYS A 896 -10.80 -32.20 -37.39
CA LYS A 896 -11.44 -31.03 -37.99
C LYS A 896 -10.63 -29.82 -37.54
N THR A 897 -9.71 -29.40 -38.39
CA THR A 897 -9.07 -28.09 -38.33
C THR A 897 -10.17 -27.04 -38.42
N LYS A 898 -10.70 -26.58 -37.29
CA LYS A 898 -11.13 -25.18 -37.24
C LYS A 898 -9.86 -24.38 -37.32
N SER A 899 -9.61 -23.82 -38.51
CA SER A 899 -8.65 -22.74 -38.69
C SER A 899 -8.84 -21.73 -37.56
N PRO A 900 -7.76 -21.24 -36.92
CA PRO A 900 -7.89 -20.09 -36.05
C PRO A 900 -8.40 -18.95 -36.93
N ASP A 901 -9.65 -18.55 -36.73
CA ASP A 901 -10.17 -17.34 -37.32
C ASP A 901 -9.27 -16.20 -36.81
N PRO A 902 -8.59 -15.44 -37.68
CA PRO A 902 -7.85 -14.25 -37.26
C PRO A 902 -8.89 -13.18 -36.95
N SER A 903 -9.55 -13.30 -35.80
CA SER A 903 -10.48 -12.28 -35.32
C SER A 903 -9.70 -11.12 -34.70
N PRO A 904 -9.95 -9.88 -35.16
CA PRO A 904 -9.31 -8.68 -34.68
C PRO A 904 -10.02 -8.24 -33.39
N TYR A 905 -9.40 -8.49 -32.25
CA TYR A 905 -9.74 -7.73 -31.04
C TYR A 905 -8.78 -6.55 -30.91
N SER A 906 -8.91 -5.63 -31.85
CA SER A 906 -8.73 -4.21 -31.56
C SER A 906 -9.82 -3.81 -30.55
N PHE A 907 -9.42 -3.22 -29.43
CA PHE A 907 -10.34 -2.50 -28.53
C PHE A 907 -9.91 -1.03 -28.47
N PRO A 908 -10.88 -0.09 -28.35
CA PRO A 908 -10.64 1.35 -28.34
C PRO A 908 -9.90 1.86 -27.10
#